data_AF-A0AAV1JZI4-F1
#
_entry.id   AF-A0AAV1JZI4-F1
#
_cell.length_a   1.000
_cell.length_b   1.000
_cell.length_c   1.000
_cell.angle_alpha   90.00
_cell.angle_beta   90.00
_cell.angle_gamma   90.00
#
_symmetry.space_group_name_H-M   'P 1'
#
loop_
_entity.id
_entity.type
_entity.pdbx_description
1 polymer ?
#
loop_
_entity_poly.entity_id
_entity_poly.type
_entity_poly.pdbx_seq_one_letter_code
_entity_poly.pdbx_strand_id
1 'polypeptide(L)'
;MDTRKLTEILSATIDPNQRQQAEEQLSQIHKIIGFAPSLLQVVMLNEVAKPVRQAGVVYLKNMITSGWHEKEPEEGEPIPFSIHEQDRAMIRDMITEAIVQAPELIKVQLCVCLKTIIKHDFPAKWTQIVDKIHIYLQNPEPSNWMGALLCLYQLIKNYEYHVSDKRAPLNEAMNLLLPMMYTLIITLQPDPSMESVLIQKQILKCFYCLVKYTLSLDLITKEVFTKWMEVLRQVMERPVPDHTLEVDEDERIELPWWKCKKWAVHTLYRLFERYGSPVNARVEYVEFADWYLTTFTRGILDVLFRVLDQYRNKVYVSPRVLQQTISYIDQCVSHSYAWKLLKPHMFAIIQDVLFPLMSYSEADEELWFEDPYEYIRSRFDIFEDFVSPVTAAQILLGSCCKKRKEMLEKTMHFCMQVLVNQAYGPRQRDGALHMVGTLSDVLIKKKMYKDEIDKLLSQYVFPEFNSPYGYMRARACWVLHCFASINFKSEALLAEALRLVVNALMTSTDLPIKVEAAIAIQMLLSSQDRVYKMFEPQVQEVTAELLNVIRETENDNIASVLQIIVPIYTTQLMPMAVEITDHLATTFSKVIETDSGTDEKAITAMGLLNTMEIVINVMEDNPEIMSQLEPTILRVIGHILHHNVIEYYEEAMSLLTIVTSKTISENMWKVLELLYTVFEKEGFEYFTDMMPVLYNYVIVDTNAFLSNENHILAMFNMAKTILNSDAEDESEVYAAKLLEVMVLQCSGKIDNCLPSFVELVLNRLTRKVNTVDLRIMLLQVLIAILYCNPQLLLNILMKLQVAVPNASITQHFIKQWIHDTDCFVGCHDRKLSVLGICTLLEMGPQRPSLDEVLPNILPSCLVLFDGLKKAYEAKAEGEEESSSSDDDEEEDGEVLSTDDDDFDQMNNEYLENLSRMTAKKAAAEDITVTTKISYESDDNDDEDYMPDESAIECYATVLDSKDCPDDEYIRFKNTLSALSTSEPALYHALTSVLDEAQKEQLNAVFLLADQRKAQQDSKRIEQSGGYSFTVPAQVPTTFKFGS
;
A
#
# COMPACT_ATOMS: atom_id res chain seq x y z
N MET A 1 -27.34 -36.43 20.77
CA MET A 1 -26.71 -37.32 19.76
C MET A 1 -25.83 -38.33 20.50
N ASP A 2 -25.52 -39.51 19.96
CA ASP A 2 -24.64 -40.47 20.64
C ASP A 2 -23.17 -40.05 20.49
N THR A 3 -22.51 -39.71 21.61
CA THR A 3 -21.11 -39.27 21.67
C THR A 3 -20.14 -40.34 21.19
N ARG A 4 -20.51 -41.63 21.29
CA ARG A 4 -19.69 -42.75 20.79
C ARG A 4 -19.64 -42.77 19.28
N LYS A 5 -20.79 -42.59 18.63
CA LYS A 5 -20.88 -42.52 17.16
C LYS A 5 -20.11 -41.32 16.60
N LEU A 6 -20.17 -40.17 17.29
CA LEU A 6 -19.39 -38.99 16.89
C LEU A 6 -17.87 -39.22 17.03
N THR A 7 -17.46 -39.95 18.08
CA THR A 7 -16.05 -40.33 18.29
C THR A 7 -15.54 -41.26 17.19
N GLU A 8 -16.35 -42.24 16.75
CA GLU A 8 -16.02 -43.13 15.65
C GLU A 8 -15.85 -42.36 14.33
N ILE A 9 -16.76 -41.44 14.02
CA ILE A 9 -16.69 -40.59 12.82
C ILE A 9 -15.43 -39.71 12.86
N LEU A 10 -15.13 -39.06 13.98
CA LEU A 10 -13.92 -38.25 14.14
C LEU A 10 -12.63 -39.07 14.13
N SER A 11 -12.69 -40.35 14.48
CA SER A 11 -11.54 -41.24 14.32
C SER A 11 -11.31 -41.60 12.86
N ALA A 12 -12.39 -41.76 12.09
CA ALA A 12 -12.35 -42.07 10.66
C ALA A 12 -11.87 -40.89 9.80
N THR A 13 -11.99 -39.64 10.26
CA THR A 13 -11.41 -38.48 9.56
C THR A 13 -9.88 -38.45 9.56
N ILE A 14 -9.24 -39.21 10.45
CA ILE A 14 -7.78 -39.29 10.58
C ILE A 14 -7.22 -40.45 9.71
N ASP A 15 -8.06 -41.41 9.31
CA ASP A 15 -7.65 -42.51 8.42
C ASP A 15 -7.78 -42.08 6.94
N PRO A 16 -6.68 -42.08 6.15
CA PRO A 16 -6.71 -41.71 4.73
C PRO A 16 -7.74 -42.50 3.90
N ASN A 17 -8.05 -43.74 4.29
CA ASN A 17 -8.99 -44.59 3.55
C ASN A 17 -10.47 -44.31 3.88
N GLN A 18 -10.75 -43.67 5.02
CA GLN A 18 -12.11 -43.42 5.51
C GLN A 18 -12.46 -41.94 5.60
N ARG A 19 -11.48 -41.06 5.40
CA ARG A 19 -11.61 -39.60 5.55
C ARG A 19 -12.75 -39.00 4.75
N GLN A 20 -12.82 -39.28 3.44
CA GLN A 20 -13.85 -38.71 2.56
C GLN A 20 -15.26 -39.11 3.00
N GLN A 21 -15.46 -40.38 3.35
CA GLN A 21 -16.73 -40.88 3.85
C GLN A 21 -17.11 -40.28 5.20
N ALA A 22 -16.13 -40.07 6.09
CA ALA A 22 -16.34 -39.47 7.40
C ALA A 22 -16.68 -37.97 7.30
N GLU A 23 -16.01 -37.22 6.42
CA GLU A 23 -16.28 -35.81 6.14
C GLU A 23 -17.68 -35.60 5.53
N GLU A 24 -18.10 -36.47 4.60
CA GLU A 24 -19.47 -36.46 4.07
C GLU A 24 -20.51 -36.70 5.18
N GLN A 25 -20.26 -37.64 6.09
CA GLN A 25 -21.14 -37.89 7.23
C GLN A 25 -21.20 -36.69 8.18
N LEU A 26 -20.07 -36.04 8.47
CA LEU A 26 -20.02 -34.81 9.27
C LEU A 26 -20.80 -33.66 8.61
N SER A 27 -20.69 -33.51 7.28
CA SER A 27 -21.47 -32.55 6.49
C SER A 27 -22.98 -32.82 6.56
N GLN A 28 -23.42 -34.06 6.68
CA GLN A 28 -24.85 -34.34 6.83
C GLN A 28 -25.39 -34.01 8.23
N ILE A 29 -24.57 -34.15 9.27
CA ILE A 29 -25.00 -34.02 10.67
C ILE A 29 -24.72 -32.65 11.29
N HIS A 30 -23.88 -31.81 10.69
CA HIS A 30 -23.50 -30.50 11.27
C HIS A 30 -24.68 -29.55 11.46
N LYS A 31 -25.76 -29.71 10.68
CA LYS A 31 -26.98 -28.88 10.76
C LYS A 31 -27.92 -29.27 11.90
N ILE A 32 -27.64 -30.36 12.62
CA ILE A 32 -28.52 -30.88 13.68
C ILE A 32 -28.33 -30.06 14.96
N ILE A 33 -29.42 -29.55 15.52
CA ILE A 33 -29.43 -28.87 16.83
C ILE A 33 -28.92 -29.85 17.91
N GLY A 34 -27.96 -29.38 18.71
CA GLY A 34 -27.24 -30.15 19.72
C GLY A 34 -25.94 -30.76 19.21
N PHE A 35 -25.59 -30.62 17.93
CA PHE A 35 -24.34 -31.14 17.37
C PHE A 35 -23.13 -30.41 17.95
N ALA A 36 -23.14 -29.08 17.95
CA ALA A 36 -22.00 -28.29 18.40
C ALA A 36 -21.67 -28.45 19.91
N PRO A 37 -22.66 -28.47 20.82
CA PRO A 37 -22.43 -28.85 22.22
C PRO A 37 -21.96 -30.30 22.40
N SER A 38 -22.50 -31.24 21.61
CA SER A 38 -22.06 -32.65 21.66
C SER A 38 -20.60 -32.80 21.22
N LEU A 39 -20.17 -32.03 20.22
CA LEU A 39 -18.80 -32.01 19.74
C LEU A 39 -17.84 -31.45 20.82
N LEU A 40 -18.22 -30.35 21.48
CA LEU A 40 -17.46 -29.83 22.62
C LEU A 40 -17.35 -30.86 23.76
N GLN A 41 -18.44 -31.59 24.07
CA GLN A 41 -18.39 -32.67 25.06
C GLN A 41 -17.39 -33.77 24.66
N VAL A 42 -17.40 -34.24 23.42
CA VAL A 42 -16.46 -35.26 22.93
C VAL A 42 -15.01 -34.79 23.02
N VAL A 43 -14.74 -33.52 22.69
CA VAL A 43 -13.41 -32.90 22.83
C VAL A 43 -12.92 -32.88 24.28
N MET A 44 -13.84 -32.78 25.24
CA MET A 44 -13.53 -32.75 26.67
C MET A 44 -13.49 -34.15 27.34
N LEU A 45 -13.92 -35.22 26.66
CA LEU A 45 -13.85 -36.57 27.19
C LEU A 45 -12.40 -37.09 27.24
N ASN A 46 -11.88 -37.31 28.45
CA ASN A 46 -10.52 -37.82 28.65
C ASN A 46 -10.33 -39.29 28.21
N GLU A 47 -11.42 -40.04 28.04
CA GLU A 47 -11.40 -41.42 27.53
C GLU A 47 -11.14 -41.49 26.02
N VAL A 48 -11.31 -40.37 25.30
CA VAL A 48 -11.10 -40.30 23.84
C VAL A 48 -9.62 -40.03 23.55
N ALA A 49 -9.09 -40.71 22.53
CA ALA A 49 -7.70 -40.54 22.10
C ALA A 49 -7.39 -39.09 21.71
N LYS A 50 -6.21 -38.58 22.09
CA LYS A 50 -5.79 -37.19 21.84
C LYS A 50 -5.93 -36.75 20.37
N PRO A 51 -5.54 -37.55 19.35
CA PRO A 51 -5.70 -37.14 17.95
C PRO A 51 -7.16 -36.91 17.55
N VAL A 52 -8.08 -37.75 18.06
CA VAL A 52 -9.52 -37.62 17.79
C VAL A 52 -10.10 -36.37 18.45
N ARG A 53 -9.67 -36.06 19.68
CA ARG A 53 -10.04 -34.81 20.36
C ARG A 53 -9.52 -33.57 19.62
N GLN A 54 -8.32 -33.66 19.04
CA GLN A 54 -7.74 -32.58 18.22
C GLN A 54 -8.52 -32.38 16.92
N ALA A 55 -8.86 -33.45 16.19
CA ALA A 55 -9.71 -33.36 15.01
C ALA A 55 -11.08 -32.76 15.34
N GLY A 56 -11.68 -33.18 16.46
CA GLY A 56 -12.96 -32.65 16.94
C GLY A 56 -12.92 -31.16 17.27
N VAL A 57 -11.88 -30.67 17.95
CA VAL A 57 -11.78 -29.23 18.29
C VAL A 57 -11.47 -28.37 17.07
N VAL A 58 -10.72 -28.88 16.10
CA VAL A 58 -10.47 -28.18 14.83
C VAL A 58 -11.77 -28.04 14.04
N TYR A 59 -12.58 -29.11 13.97
CA TYR A 59 -13.90 -29.05 13.36
C TYR A 59 -14.83 -28.06 14.08
N LEU A 60 -14.84 -28.11 15.43
CA LEU A 60 -15.63 -27.20 16.25
C LEU A 60 -15.24 -25.73 15.99
N LYS A 61 -13.94 -25.44 15.91
CA LYS A 61 -13.42 -24.12 15.58
C LYS A 61 -13.92 -23.66 14.23
N ASN A 62 -13.79 -24.47 13.18
CA ASN A 62 -14.22 -24.10 11.84
C ASN A 62 -15.73 -23.80 11.83
N MET A 63 -16.53 -24.66 12.47
CA MET A 63 -17.98 -24.49 12.57
C MET A 63 -18.40 -23.23 13.34
N ILE A 64 -17.74 -22.90 14.46
CA ILE A 64 -18.00 -21.67 15.20
C ILE A 64 -17.56 -20.45 14.38
N THR A 65 -16.39 -20.51 13.73
CA THR A 65 -15.87 -19.38 12.97
C THR A 65 -16.75 -19.05 11.77
N SER A 66 -17.30 -20.05 11.07
CA SER A 66 -18.17 -19.85 9.92
C SER A 66 -19.65 -19.64 10.28
N GLY A 67 -20.14 -20.25 11.36
CA GLY A 67 -21.58 -20.35 11.66
C GLY A 67 -22.06 -19.58 12.89
N TRP A 68 -21.20 -18.85 13.60
CA TRP A 68 -21.62 -18.10 14.80
C TRP A 68 -22.33 -16.78 14.49
N HIS A 69 -21.95 -16.08 13.42
CA HIS A 69 -22.66 -14.89 12.97
C HIS A 69 -23.82 -15.28 12.05
N GLU A 70 -25.01 -14.73 12.29
CA GLU A 70 -26.12 -14.81 11.33
C GLU A 70 -25.82 -13.89 10.15
N LYS A 71 -25.54 -14.48 8.99
CA LYS A 71 -25.42 -13.75 7.73
C LYS A 71 -26.81 -13.58 7.12
N GLU A 72 -27.11 -12.38 6.62
CA GLU A 72 -28.33 -12.15 5.85
C GLU A 72 -28.25 -12.92 4.52
N PRO A 73 -29.36 -13.52 4.05
CA PRO A 73 -29.37 -14.18 2.75
C PRO A 73 -29.34 -13.14 1.63
N GLU A 74 -28.38 -13.24 0.71
CA GLU A 74 -28.37 -12.47 -0.54
C GLU A 74 -29.56 -12.88 -1.43
N GLU A 75 -30.09 -11.96 -2.24
CA GLU A 75 -31.27 -12.20 -3.06
C GLU A 75 -31.03 -13.35 -4.06
N GLY A 76 -31.66 -14.51 -3.80
CA GLY A 76 -31.57 -15.70 -4.66
C GLY A 76 -30.70 -16.83 -4.09
N GLU A 77 -29.95 -16.59 -3.02
CA GLU A 77 -29.12 -17.60 -2.36
C GLU A 77 -29.87 -18.36 -1.24
N PRO A 78 -29.53 -19.64 -1.00
CA PRO A 78 -30.08 -20.38 0.13
C PRO A 78 -29.59 -19.80 1.46
N ILE A 79 -30.46 -19.76 2.47
CA ILE A 79 -30.14 -19.25 3.81
C ILE A 79 -28.84 -19.89 4.32
N PRO A 80 -27.78 -19.10 4.59
CA PRO A 80 -26.50 -19.61 5.04
C PRO A 80 -26.65 -20.32 6.39
N PHE A 81 -25.88 -21.38 6.59
CA PHE A 81 -25.94 -22.14 7.85
C PHE A 81 -25.48 -21.28 9.02
N SER A 82 -26.35 -21.15 10.03
CA SER A 82 -26.04 -20.53 11.31
C SER A 82 -26.31 -21.51 12.45
N ILE A 83 -25.43 -21.50 13.45
CA ILE A 83 -25.58 -22.31 14.67
C ILE A 83 -26.80 -21.78 15.43
N HIS A 84 -27.74 -22.67 15.74
CA HIS A 84 -28.96 -22.32 16.45
C HIS A 84 -28.66 -21.72 17.84
N GLU A 85 -29.43 -20.71 18.26
CA GLU A 85 -29.19 -19.97 19.51
C GLU A 85 -29.16 -20.85 20.77
N GLN A 86 -29.94 -21.95 20.79
CA GLN A 86 -29.88 -22.95 21.86
C GLN A 86 -28.49 -23.59 22.01
N ASP A 87 -27.83 -23.91 20.90
CA ASP A 87 -26.48 -24.47 20.90
C ASP A 87 -25.45 -23.40 21.26
N ARG A 88 -25.63 -22.17 20.77
CA ARG A 88 -24.79 -21.04 21.16
C ARG A 88 -24.83 -20.80 22.67
N ALA A 89 -26.00 -20.82 23.28
CA ALA A 89 -26.17 -20.67 24.72
C ALA A 89 -25.45 -21.76 25.52
N MET A 90 -25.56 -23.03 25.11
CA MET A 90 -24.83 -24.12 25.76
C MET A 90 -23.31 -24.00 25.61
N ILE A 91 -22.83 -23.61 24.43
CA ILE A 91 -21.41 -23.39 24.18
C ILE A 91 -20.88 -22.23 25.04
N ARG A 92 -21.60 -21.10 25.11
CA ARG A 92 -21.25 -19.99 26.01
C ARG A 92 -21.15 -20.43 27.46
N ASP A 93 -22.02 -21.35 27.89
CA ASP A 93 -21.97 -21.82 29.27
C ASP A 93 -20.75 -22.73 29.53
N MET A 94 -20.36 -23.56 28.57
CA MET A 94 -19.33 -24.58 28.75
C MET A 94 -17.91 -24.15 28.33
N ILE A 95 -17.77 -23.20 27.39
CA ILE A 95 -16.49 -22.91 26.73
C ILE A 95 -15.38 -22.44 27.68
N THR A 96 -15.71 -21.64 28.69
CA THR A 96 -14.72 -21.15 29.67
C THR A 96 -14.17 -22.29 30.52
N GLU A 97 -15.03 -23.20 30.99
CA GLU A 97 -14.62 -24.38 31.75
C GLU A 97 -13.81 -25.34 30.85
N ALA A 98 -14.22 -25.49 29.59
CA ALA A 98 -13.51 -26.31 28.62
C ALA A 98 -12.07 -25.81 28.40
N ILE A 99 -11.86 -24.49 28.27
CA ILE A 99 -10.51 -23.89 28.13
C ILE A 99 -9.66 -24.15 29.37
N VAL A 100 -10.26 -24.05 30.57
CA VAL A 100 -9.55 -24.28 31.83
C VAL A 100 -9.06 -25.73 31.96
N GLN A 101 -9.91 -26.70 31.63
CA GLN A 101 -9.61 -28.13 31.81
C GLN A 101 -8.87 -28.76 30.61
N ALA A 102 -8.80 -28.09 29.46
CA ALA A 102 -8.22 -28.65 28.25
C ALA A 102 -6.68 -28.69 28.27
N PRO A 103 -6.06 -29.71 27.61
CA PRO A 103 -4.63 -29.71 27.33
C PRO A 103 -4.26 -28.63 26.30
N GLU A 104 -2.99 -28.23 26.26
CA GLU A 104 -2.52 -27.06 25.50
C GLU A 104 -2.95 -27.03 24.02
N LEU A 105 -2.77 -28.14 23.29
CA LEU A 105 -3.14 -28.24 21.87
C LEU A 105 -4.64 -28.00 21.61
N ILE A 106 -5.50 -28.42 22.55
CA ILE A 106 -6.96 -28.21 22.47
C ILE A 106 -7.30 -26.79 22.92
N LYS A 107 -6.64 -26.33 23.98
CA LYS A 107 -6.83 -25.01 24.58
C LYS A 107 -6.63 -23.88 23.57
N VAL A 108 -5.58 -23.94 22.75
CA VAL A 108 -5.30 -22.95 21.70
C VAL A 108 -6.45 -22.85 20.71
N GLN A 109 -7.02 -23.98 20.26
CA GLN A 109 -8.14 -23.99 19.32
C GLN A 109 -9.43 -23.46 19.97
N LEU A 110 -9.70 -23.84 21.24
CA LEU A 110 -10.84 -23.31 21.99
C LEU A 110 -10.75 -21.80 22.24
N CYS A 111 -9.55 -21.24 22.41
CA CYS A 111 -9.35 -19.79 22.48
C CYS A 111 -9.75 -19.08 21.19
N VAL A 112 -9.54 -19.70 20.02
CA VAL A 112 -10.03 -19.14 18.74
C VAL A 112 -11.55 -19.15 18.69
N CYS A 113 -12.19 -20.24 19.11
CA CYS A 113 -13.65 -20.29 19.26
C CYS A 113 -14.14 -19.16 20.17
N LEU A 114 -13.52 -18.99 21.34
CA LEU A 114 -13.87 -17.97 22.31
C LEU A 114 -13.73 -16.56 21.73
N LYS A 115 -12.66 -16.28 20.96
CA LYS A 115 -12.46 -14.98 20.30
C LYS A 115 -13.65 -14.64 19.40
N THR A 116 -14.09 -15.58 18.56
CA THR A 116 -15.27 -15.39 17.68
C THR A 116 -16.54 -15.14 18.49
N ILE A 117 -16.76 -15.92 19.56
CA ILE A 117 -17.93 -15.76 20.42
C ILE A 117 -17.94 -14.37 21.09
N ILE A 118 -16.81 -13.94 21.64
CA ILE A 118 -16.67 -12.62 22.28
C ILE A 118 -16.96 -11.50 21.27
N LYS A 119 -16.41 -11.60 20.04
CA LYS A 119 -16.58 -10.58 18.99
C LYS A 119 -18.05 -10.26 18.69
N HIS A 120 -18.91 -11.28 18.68
CA HIS A 120 -20.32 -11.12 18.31
C HIS A 120 -21.28 -10.99 19.51
N ASP A 121 -20.94 -11.59 20.65
CA ASP A 121 -21.89 -11.70 21.78
C ASP A 121 -21.54 -10.79 22.98
N PHE A 122 -20.31 -10.28 23.12
CA PHE A 122 -19.93 -9.40 24.24
C PHE A 122 -19.96 -7.92 23.82
N PRO A 123 -20.56 -7.01 24.62
CA PRO A 123 -21.17 -7.23 25.93
C PRO A 123 -22.68 -7.53 25.85
N ALA A 124 -23.33 -7.37 24.70
CA ALA A 124 -24.78 -7.30 24.60
C ALA A 124 -25.52 -8.59 25.02
N LYS A 125 -25.02 -9.76 24.61
CA LYS A 125 -25.67 -11.07 24.83
C LYS A 125 -24.99 -11.91 25.90
N TRP A 126 -23.71 -11.67 26.20
CA TRP A 126 -22.92 -12.54 27.08
C TRP A 126 -21.98 -11.82 28.04
N THR A 127 -22.53 -11.24 29.10
CA THR A 127 -21.73 -10.58 30.17
C THR A 127 -21.11 -11.56 31.17
N GLN A 128 -21.67 -12.77 31.33
CA GLN A 128 -21.26 -13.73 32.36
C GLN A 128 -19.82 -14.27 32.19
N ILE A 129 -19.19 -14.05 31.03
CA ILE A 129 -17.79 -14.41 30.81
C ILE A 129 -16.87 -13.74 31.84
N VAL A 130 -17.15 -12.48 32.21
CA VAL A 130 -16.36 -11.70 33.18
C VAL A 130 -16.44 -12.34 34.56
N ASP A 131 -17.65 -12.73 34.99
CA ASP A 131 -17.88 -13.39 36.27
C ASP A 131 -17.17 -14.75 36.34
N LYS A 132 -17.24 -15.54 35.26
CA LYS A 132 -16.54 -16.83 35.20
C LYS A 132 -15.02 -16.67 35.29
N ILE A 133 -14.45 -15.72 34.55
CA ILE A 133 -13.02 -15.40 34.64
C ILE A 133 -12.67 -15.01 36.09
N HIS A 134 -13.48 -14.14 36.71
CA HIS A 134 -13.27 -13.71 38.09
C HIS A 134 -13.25 -14.89 39.08
N ILE A 135 -14.22 -15.81 38.97
CA ILE A 135 -14.31 -17.00 39.84
C ILE A 135 -13.08 -17.91 39.66
N TYR A 136 -12.68 -18.21 38.42
CA TYR A 136 -11.52 -19.07 38.17
C TYR A 136 -10.19 -18.44 38.60
N LEU A 137 -10.05 -17.11 38.55
CA LEU A 137 -8.88 -16.40 39.07
C LEU A 137 -8.79 -16.43 40.60
N GLN A 138 -9.91 -16.56 41.32
CA GLN A 138 -9.92 -16.68 42.79
C GLN A 138 -9.53 -18.07 43.28
N ASN A 139 -9.72 -19.11 42.46
CA ASN A 139 -9.44 -20.48 42.84
C ASN A 139 -7.91 -20.74 42.83
N PRO A 140 -7.28 -21.20 43.93
CA PRO A 140 -5.82 -21.31 44.04
C PRO A 140 -5.19 -22.49 43.28
N GLU A 141 -5.62 -22.75 42.03
CA GLU A 141 -5.11 -23.81 41.18
C GLU A 141 -4.41 -23.22 39.93
N PRO A 142 -3.11 -23.52 39.69
CA PRO A 142 -2.35 -22.96 38.57
C PRO A 142 -2.97 -23.20 37.18
N SER A 143 -3.53 -24.40 36.94
CA SER A 143 -4.25 -24.74 35.71
C SER A 143 -5.44 -23.82 35.46
N ASN A 144 -6.18 -23.48 36.52
CA ASN A 144 -7.35 -22.59 36.46
C ASN A 144 -6.93 -21.16 36.15
N TRP A 145 -5.82 -20.69 36.74
CA TRP A 145 -5.26 -19.37 36.45
C TRP A 145 -4.86 -19.24 34.98
N MET A 146 -4.16 -20.22 34.42
CA MET A 146 -3.74 -20.17 33.02
C MET A 146 -4.95 -20.10 32.07
N GLY A 147 -5.93 -20.99 32.25
CA GLY A 147 -7.15 -21.00 31.43
C GLY A 147 -7.93 -19.69 31.52
N ALA A 148 -8.13 -19.17 32.74
CA ALA A 148 -8.83 -17.91 32.96
C ALA A 148 -8.10 -16.70 32.34
N LEU A 149 -6.77 -16.65 32.43
CA LEU A 149 -5.97 -15.58 31.82
C LEU A 149 -5.97 -15.64 30.30
N LEU A 150 -6.07 -16.84 29.69
CA LEU A 150 -6.23 -16.98 28.25
C LEU A 150 -7.61 -16.49 27.79
N CYS A 151 -8.67 -16.78 28.55
CA CYS A 151 -9.99 -16.21 28.29
C CYS A 151 -9.97 -14.68 28.40
N LEU A 152 -9.34 -14.14 29.45
CA LEU A 152 -9.17 -12.69 29.63
C LEU A 152 -8.36 -12.07 28.49
N TYR A 153 -7.33 -12.75 28.02
CA TYR A 153 -6.53 -12.30 26.88
C TYR A 153 -7.39 -12.14 25.61
N GLN A 154 -8.27 -13.10 25.30
CA GLN A 154 -9.18 -12.97 24.15
C GLN A 154 -10.18 -11.82 24.33
N LEU A 155 -10.68 -11.60 25.55
CA LEU A 155 -11.55 -10.47 25.85
C LEU A 155 -10.87 -9.13 25.60
N ILE A 156 -9.64 -8.95 26.09
CA ILE A 156 -8.86 -7.72 25.87
C ILE A 156 -8.53 -7.56 24.38
N LYS A 157 -8.11 -8.64 23.71
CA LYS A 157 -7.73 -8.63 22.29
C LYS A 157 -8.89 -8.23 21.38
N ASN A 158 -10.13 -8.57 21.72
CA ASN A 158 -11.31 -8.15 20.96
C ASN A 158 -11.43 -6.62 20.86
N TYR A 159 -11.00 -5.91 21.90
CA TYR A 159 -11.03 -4.44 21.96
C TYR A 159 -9.66 -3.81 21.69
N GLU A 160 -8.72 -4.54 21.07
CA GLU A 160 -7.34 -4.06 20.83
C GLU A 160 -7.33 -2.79 19.97
N TYR A 161 -8.13 -2.76 18.89
CA TYR A 161 -8.19 -1.67 17.91
C TYR A 161 -9.38 -0.71 18.09
N HIS A 162 -10.20 -0.91 19.13
CA HIS A 162 -11.36 -0.04 19.37
C HIS A 162 -10.95 1.30 19.97
N VAL A 163 -11.55 2.39 19.48
CA VAL A 163 -11.43 3.75 20.04
C VAL A 163 -12.00 3.81 21.46
N SER A 164 -11.52 4.75 22.28
CA SER A 164 -11.81 4.89 23.72
C SER A 164 -13.30 4.71 24.08
N ASP A 165 -14.22 5.30 23.32
CA ASP A 165 -15.65 5.28 23.61
C ASP A 165 -16.28 3.88 23.48
N LYS A 166 -15.82 3.09 22.50
CA LYS A 166 -16.28 1.71 22.30
C LYS A 166 -15.65 0.73 23.30
N ARG A 167 -14.67 1.16 24.12
CA ARG A 167 -13.98 0.33 25.14
C ARG A 167 -14.64 0.37 26.52
N ALA A 168 -15.71 1.15 26.73
CA ALA A 168 -16.41 1.22 28.02
C ALA A 168 -16.74 -0.16 28.65
N PRO A 169 -17.26 -1.16 27.89
CA PRO A 169 -17.56 -2.48 28.45
C PRO A 169 -16.31 -3.25 28.91
N LEU A 170 -15.18 -3.06 28.21
CA LEU A 170 -13.90 -3.64 28.63
C LEU A 170 -13.41 -2.95 29.92
N ASN A 171 -13.49 -1.62 29.99
CA ASN A 171 -13.03 -0.87 31.17
C ASN A 171 -13.81 -1.29 32.43
N GLU A 172 -15.12 -1.49 32.33
CA GLU A 172 -15.94 -2.03 33.42
C GLU A 172 -15.49 -3.42 33.87
N ALA A 173 -15.25 -4.33 32.91
CA ALA A 173 -14.73 -5.66 33.23
C ALA A 173 -13.34 -5.61 33.89
N MET A 174 -12.45 -4.73 33.40
CA MET A 174 -11.10 -4.59 33.93
C MET A 174 -11.05 -3.94 35.31
N ASN A 175 -12.03 -3.13 35.71
CA ASN A 175 -12.14 -2.65 37.10
C ASN A 175 -12.21 -3.80 38.12
N LEU A 176 -12.82 -4.93 37.74
CA LEU A 176 -12.90 -6.14 38.56
C LEU A 176 -11.66 -7.04 38.39
N LEU A 177 -11.18 -7.19 37.15
CA LEU A 177 -10.17 -8.21 36.81
C LEU A 177 -8.72 -7.73 36.95
N LEU A 178 -8.43 -6.44 36.73
CA LEU A 178 -7.08 -5.88 36.83
C LEU A 178 -6.47 -6.00 38.25
N PRO A 179 -7.22 -5.73 39.35
CA PRO A 179 -6.70 -5.95 40.71
C PRO A 179 -6.39 -7.42 41.01
N MET A 180 -7.16 -8.35 40.43
CA MET A 180 -6.92 -9.80 40.56
C MET A 180 -5.63 -10.19 39.85
N MET A 181 -5.42 -9.73 38.61
CA MET A 181 -4.16 -9.94 37.88
C MET A 181 -2.95 -9.42 38.66
N TYR A 182 -3.07 -8.22 39.24
CA TYR A 182 -2.01 -7.62 40.05
C TYR A 182 -1.69 -8.46 41.30
N THR A 183 -2.72 -8.93 42.02
CA THR A 183 -2.53 -9.75 43.22
C THR A 183 -1.87 -11.09 42.88
N LEU A 184 -2.28 -11.71 41.77
CA LEU A 184 -1.70 -12.97 41.30
C LEU A 184 -0.23 -12.82 40.92
N ILE A 185 0.15 -11.80 40.13
CA ILE A 185 1.55 -11.65 39.72
C ILE A 185 2.47 -11.40 40.92
N ILE A 186 2.04 -10.61 41.91
CA ILE A 186 2.80 -10.38 43.15
C ILE A 186 2.94 -11.67 43.97
N THR A 187 1.88 -12.47 44.06
CA THR A 187 1.90 -13.74 44.82
C THR A 187 2.80 -14.78 44.16
N LEU A 188 2.82 -14.81 42.83
CA LEU A 188 3.58 -15.78 42.03
C LEU A 188 5.05 -15.39 41.85
N GLN A 189 5.37 -14.10 41.96
CA GLN A 189 6.72 -13.56 41.79
C GLN A 189 7.83 -14.28 42.57
N PRO A 190 7.67 -14.62 43.87
CA PRO A 190 8.71 -15.33 44.63
C PRO A 190 8.89 -16.79 44.20
N ASP A 191 7.92 -17.41 43.52
CA ASP A 191 8.01 -18.80 43.08
C ASP A 191 8.89 -18.92 41.81
N PRO A 192 9.97 -19.73 41.82
CA PRO A 192 10.82 -19.98 40.66
C PRO A 192 10.31 -21.13 39.75
N SER A 193 9.15 -21.73 40.01
CA SER A 193 8.61 -22.80 39.17
C SER A 193 8.34 -22.32 37.72
N MET A 194 8.60 -23.19 36.73
CA MET A 194 8.33 -22.88 35.32
C MET A 194 6.85 -22.57 35.06
N GLU A 195 5.94 -23.26 35.76
CA GLU A 195 4.50 -23.04 35.66
C GLU A 195 4.09 -21.65 36.18
N SER A 196 4.65 -21.22 37.32
CA SER A 196 4.45 -19.86 37.84
C SER A 196 4.95 -18.80 36.86
N VAL A 197 6.14 -18.97 36.30
CA VAL A 197 6.73 -18.01 35.35
C VAL A 197 5.89 -17.94 34.07
N LEU A 198 5.33 -19.06 33.59
CA LEU A 198 4.44 -19.06 32.43
C LEU A 198 3.16 -18.27 32.69
N ILE A 199 2.58 -18.38 33.89
CA ILE A 199 1.42 -17.60 34.32
C ILE A 199 1.77 -16.11 34.41
N GLN A 200 2.91 -15.75 35.02
CA GLN A 200 3.42 -14.37 35.06
C GLN A 200 3.56 -13.79 33.64
N LYS A 201 4.14 -14.55 32.71
CA LYS A 201 4.26 -14.16 31.30
C LYS A 201 2.89 -13.88 30.69
N GLN A 202 1.89 -14.69 31.00
CA GLN A 202 0.55 -14.51 30.45
C GLN A 202 -0.14 -13.27 31.04
N ILE A 203 0.05 -12.98 32.33
CA ILE A 203 -0.42 -11.74 32.97
C ILE A 203 0.20 -10.51 32.31
N LEU A 204 1.53 -10.50 32.12
CA LEU A 204 2.24 -9.40 31.46
C LEU A 204 1.75 -9.21 30.02
N LYS A 205 1.50 -10.29 29.28
CA LYS A 205 0.94 -10.22 27.92
C LYS A 205 -0.48 -9.63 27.89
N CYS A 206 -1.34 -9.97 28.86
CA CYS A 206 -2.66 -9.34 29.01
C CYS A 206 -2.54 -7.85 29.31
N PHE A 207 -1.67 -7.47 30.25
CA PHE A 207 -1.45 -6.07 30.59
C PHE A 207 -0.91 -5.26 29.41
N TYR A 208 0.07 -5.80 28.67
CA TYR A 208 0.57 -5.20 27.43
C TYR A 208 -0.57 -4.94 26.43
N CYS A 209 -1.40 -5.96 26.15
CA CYS A 209 -2.49 -5.85 25.18
C CYS A 209 -3.54 -4.80 25.59
N LEU A 210 -3.74 -4.60 26.89
CA LEU A 210 -4.65 -3.59 27.41
C LEU A 210 -4.17 -2.17 27.11
N VAL A 211 -2.86 -1.92 27.26
CA VAL A 211 -2.24 -0.58 27.19
C VAL A 211 -1.55 -0.27 25.85
N LYS A 212 -1.47 -1.22 24.91
CA LYS A 212 -0.70 -1.09 23.65
C LYS A 212 -1.12 0.10 22.78
N TYR A 213 -2.43 0.32 22.63
CA TYR A 213 -3.01 1.33 21.73
C TYR A 213 -3.72 2.46 22.46
N THR A 214 -4.40 2.19 23.57
CA THR A 214 -5.08 3.22 24.38
C THR A 214 -4.83 2.99 25.87
N LEU A 215 -4.40 4.05 26.57
CA LEU A 215 -4.24 4.06 28.02
C LEU A 215 -5.45 4.77 28.65
N SER A 216 -6.42 4.02 29.16
CA SER A 216 -7.55 4.65 29.88
C SER A 216 -7.07 5.18 31.23
N LEU A 217 -7.00 6.51 31.37
CA LEU A 217 -6.56 7.18 32.61
C LEU A 217 -7.55 6.99 33.77
N ASP A 218 -8.82 6.71 33.47
CA ASP A 218 -9.85 6.38 34.46
C ASP A 218 -9.64 5.00 35.07
N LEU A 219 -9.29 4.01 34.24
CA LEU A 219 -9.00 2.65 34.69
C LEU A 219 -7.61 2.53 35.32
N ILE A 220 -6.60 3.09 34.66
CA ILE A 220 -5.19 3.04 35.08
C ILE A 220 -4.81 4.39 35.66
N THR A 221 -5.29 4.62 36.89
CA THR A 221 -4.93 5.80 37.67
C THR A 221 -3.44 5.83 37.99
N LYS A 222 -2.90 7.00 38.39
CA LYS A 222 -1.48 7.13 38.76
C LYS A 222 -1.03 6.11 39.81
N GLU A 223 -1.91 5.73 40.75
CA GLU A 223 -1.61 4.71 41.76
C GLU A 223 -1.51 3.30 41.16
N VAL A 224 -2.47 2.91 40.32
CA VAL A 224 -2.48 1.61 39.63
C VAL A 224 -1.30 1.52 38.69
N PHE A 225 -1.01 2.58 37.95
CA PHE A 225 0.15 2.66 37.08
C PHE A 225 1.46 2.45 37.85
N THR A 226 1.64 3.15 38.98
CA THR A 226 2.84 3.03 39.82
C THR A 226 3.07 1.59 40.29
N LYS A 227 2.00 0.88 40.68
CA LYS A 227 2.07 -0.54 41.08
C LYS A 227 2.55 -1.44 39.94
N TRP A 228 1.97 -1.28 38.74
CA TRP A 228 2.38 -2.08 37.57
C TRP A 228 3.80 -1.76 37.11
N MET A 229 4.23 -0.49 37.17
CA MET A 229 5.61 -0.12 36.86
C MET A 229 6.63 -0.78 37.80
N GLU A 230 6.32 -0.88 39.09
CA GLU A 230 7.17 -1.58 40.05
C GLU A 230 7.22 -3.10 39.76
N VAL A 231 6.10 -3.71 39.36
CA VAL A 231 6.09 -5.12 38.89
C VAL A 231 7.01 -5.30 37.69
N LEU A 232 6.88 -4.45 36.65
CA LEU A 232 7.71 -4.52 35.45
C LEU A 232 9.21 -4.37 35.79
N ARG A 233 9.53 -3.43 36.67
CA ARG A 233 10.89 -3.20 37.16
C ARG A 233 11.45 -4.43 37.89
N GLN A 234 10.70 -5.01 38.80
CA GLN A 234 11.13 -6.18 39.57
C GLN A 234 11.29 -7.44 38.70
N VAL A 235 10.41 -7.64 37.71
CA VAL A 235 10.56 -8.74 36.72
C VAL A 235 11.87 -8.57 35.93
N MET A 236 12.19 -7.33 35.55
CA MET A 236 13.45 -7.03 34.85
C MET A 236 14.68 -7.18 35.76
N GLU A 237 14.59 -6.83 37.04
CA GLU A 237 15.68 -6.96 38.02
C GLU A 237 15.96 -8.42 38.43
N ARG A 238 14.96 -9.30 38.35
CA ARG A 238 15.10 -10.72 38.72
C ARG A 238 16.17 -11.42 37.86
N PRO A 239 17.17 -12.09 38.45
CA PRO A 239 18.13 -12.88 37.68
C PRO A 239 17.45 -14.11 37.07
N VAL A 240 17.91 -14.51 35.89
CA VAL A 240 17.48 -15.77 35.28
C VAL A 240 18.28 -16.92 35.94
N PRO A 241 17.66 -18.03 36.35
CA PRO A 241 18.37 -19.13 37.03
C PRO A 241 19.45 -19.77 36.15
N ASP A 242 20.62 -20.09 36.73
CA ASP A 242 21.79 -20.61 35.99
C ASP A 242 21.52 -21.94 35.25
N HIS A 243 20.60 -22.77 35.75
CA HIS A 243 20.19 -24.03 35.10
C HIS A 243 19.60 -23.82 33.68
N THR A 244 19.23 -22.59 33.33
CA THR A 244 18.69 -22.25 32.00
C THR A 244 19.76 -22.11 30.93
N LEU A 245 21.03 -21.99 31.34
CA LEU A 245 22.19 -21.92 30.44
C LEU A 245 22.64 -23.32 29.98
N GLU A 246 22.12 -24.39 30.59
CA GLU A 246 22.41 -25.79 30.19
C GLU A 246 21.64 -26.24 28.95
N VAL A 247 20.63 -25.46 28.52
CA VAL A 247 19.84 -25.69 27.31
C VAL A 247 20.57 -25.14 26.09
N ASP A 248 20.39 -25.75 24.91
CA ASP A 248 20.96 -25.29 23.64
C ASP A 248 20.54 -23.84 23.32
N GLU A 249 21.41 -23.09 22.66
CA GLU A 249 21.26 -21.63 22.48
C GLU A 249 19.97 -21.23 21.78
N ASP A 250 19.56 -21.99 20.77
CA ASP A 250 18.33 -21.77 20.00
C ASP A 250 17.07 -22.00 20.85
N GLU A 251 17.11 -22.97 21.76
CA GLU A 251 16.00 -23.29 22.65
C GLU A 251 15.91 -22.34 23.87
N ARG A 252 16.99 -21.60 24.19
CA ARG A 252 16.99 -20.63 25.31
C ARG A 252 15.98 -19.50 25.09
N ILE A 253 15.72 -19.10 23.85
CA ILE A 253 14.75 -18.03 23.53
C ILE A 253 13.32 -18.43 23.94
N GLU A 254 13.01 -19.74 23.86
CA GLU A 254 11.69 -20.27 24.14
C GLU A 254 11.37 -20.37 25.64
N LEU A 255 12.38 -20.20 26.49
CA LEU A 255 12.22 -20.31 27.94
C LEU A 255 11.24 -19.27 28.51
N PRO A 256 10.36 -19.67 29.44
CA PRO A 256 9.38 -18.76 30.05
C PRO A 256 10.00 -17.51 30.70
N TRP A 257 11.22 -17.63 31.22
CA TRP A 257 11.97 -16.55 31.87
C TRP A 257 12.30 -15.40 30.92
N TRP A 258 12.85 -15.73 29.75
CA TRP A 258 13.17 -14.74 28.72
C TRP A 258 11.90 -14.14 28.12
N LYS A 259 10.86 -14.95 27.92
CA LYS A 259 9.54 -14.47 27.50
C LYS A 259 8.92 -13.49 28.51
N CYS A 260 9.06 -13.74 29.82
CA CYS A 260 8.63 -12.82 30.88
C CYS A 260 9.35 -11.47 30.78
N LYS A 261 10.70 -11.49 30.73
CA LYS A 261 11.50 -10.27 30.59
C LYS A 261 11.17 -9.51 29.30
N LYS A 262 10.98 -10.24 28.19
CA LYS A 262 10.56 -9.68 26.90
C LYS A 262 9.25 -8.90 27.02
N TRP A 263 8.19 -9.50 27.58
CA TRP A 263 6.93 -8.77 27.75
C TRP A 263 7.06 -7.59 28.73
N ALA A 264 7.90 -7.69 29.75
CA ALA A 264 8.13 -6.59 30.68
C ALA A 264 8.79 -5.39 29.99
N VAL A 265 9.94 -5.59 29.31
CA VAL A 265 10.64 -4.51 28.61
C VAL A 265 9.85 -3.99 27.41
N HIS A 266 9.12 -4.85 26.68
CA HIS A 266 8.23 -4.41 25.60
C HIS A 266 7.16 -3.46 26.11
N THR A 267 6.57 -3.75 27.26
CA THR A 267 5.57 -2.87 27.88
C THR A 267 6.20 -1.55 28.31
N LEU A 268 7.40 -1.57 28.91
CA LEU A 268 8.12 -0.36 29.30
C LEU A 268 8.42 0.53 28.08
N TYR A 269 8.92 -0.07 26.99
CA TYR A 269 9.19 0.61 25.72
C TYR A 269 7.92 1.26 25.16
N ARG A 270 6.85 0.48 24.96
CA ARG A 270 5.61 0.97 24.37
C ARG A 270 4.95 2.08 25.21
N LEU A 271 4.98 1.95 26.54
CA LEU A 271 4.47 2.98 27.44
C LEU A 271 5.26 4.29 27.31
N PHE A 272 6.57 4.21 27.14
CA PHE A 272 7.40 5.40 27.01
C PHE A 272 7.22 6.07 25.64
N GLU A 273 7.24 5.28 24.57
CA GLU A 273 7.05 5.72 23.18
C GLU A 273 5.72 6.46 22.98
N ARG A 274 4.59 5.88 23.43
CA ARG A 274 3.25 6.45 23.16
C ARG A 274 2.73 7.42 24.22
N TYR A 275 3.04 7.21 25.49
CA TYR A 275 2.43 7.98 26.59
C TYR A 275 3.45 8.73 27.46
N GLY A 276 4.72 8.35 27.40
CA GLY A 276 5.76 8.91 28.26
C GLY A 276 6.56 10.04 27.62
N SER A 277 6.34 10.35 26.34
CA SER A 277 6.99 11.45 25.61
C SER A 277 6.04 12.66 25.52
N PRO A 278 6.30 13.78 26.21
CA PRO A 278 5.44 14.97 26.13
C PRO A 278 5.37 15.60 24.74
N VAL A 279 6.32 15.27 23.85
CA VAL A 279 6.40 15.80 22.49
C VAL A 279 5.56 14.94 21.53
N ASN A 280 5.51 13.62 21.75
CA ASN A 280 4.85 12.68 20.84
C ASN A 280 3.50 12.19 21.36
N ALA A 281 3.18 12.49 22.62
CA ALA A 281 1.93 12.08 23.24
C ALA A 281 0.76 12.97 22.77
N ARG A 282 -0.42 12.35 22.60
CA ARG A 282 -1.67 13.09 22.36
C ARG A 282 -1.91 14.10 23.48
N VAL A 283 -2.64 15.18 23.18
CA VAL A 283 -2.92 16.31 24.09
C VAL A 283 -3.39 15.83 25.47
N GLU A 284 -4.21 14.78 25.51
CA GLU A 284 -4.76 14.17 26.74
C GLU A 284 -3.72 13.54 27.68
N TYR A 285 -2.55 13.15 27.14
CA TYR A 285 -1.51 12.43 27.87
C TYR A 285 -0.30 13.30 28.25
N VAL A 286 -0.26 14.58 27.87
CA VAL A 286 0.92 15.44 28.10
C VAL A 286 1.25 15.58 29.60
N GLU A 287 0.24 15.82 30.45
CA GLU A 287 0.45 15.89 31.91
C GLU A 287 0.93 14.56 32.50
N PHE A 288 0.47 13.45 31.93
CA PHE A 288 0.90 12.11 32.32
C PHE A 288 2.35 11.85 31.92
N ALA A 289 2.74 12.27 30.72
CA ALA A 289 4.09 12.11 30.18
C ALA A 289 5.13 12.85 31.05
N ASP A 290 4.84 14.07 31.48
CA ASP A 290 5.71 14.85 32.37
C ASP A 290 5.90 14.17 33.74
N TRP A 291 4.82 13.62 34.29
CA TRP A 291 4.87 12.84 35.52
C TRP A 291 5.66 11.54 35.35
N TYR A 292 5.45 10.82 34.24
CA TYR A 292 6.16 9.59 33.91
C TYR A 292 7.68 9.82 33.85
N LEU A 293 8.09 10.84 33.09
CA LEU A 293 9.49 11.18 32.88
C LEU A 293 10.22 11.44 34.18
N THR A 294 9.63 12.22 35.07
CA THR A 294 10.27 12.61 36.33
C THR A 294 10.32 11.49 37.35
N THR A 295 9.29 10.63 37.37
CA THR A 295 9.08 9.62 38.43
C THR A 295 9.76 8.28 38.13
N PHE A 296 9.64 7.74 36.91
CA PHE A 296 10.03 6.34 36.64
C PHE A 296 11.33 6.18 35.84
N THR A 297 11.67 7.14 34.97
CA THR A 297 12.79 7.02 34.03
C THR A 297 14.10 6.59 34.68
N ARG A 298 14.43 7.14 35.86
CA ARG A 298 15.66 6.78 36.59
C ARG A 298 15.66 5.31 37.01
N GLY A 299 14.60 4.86 37.68
CA GLY A 299 14.51 3.49 38.19
C GLY A 299 14.47 2.44 37.07
N ILE A 300 13.89 2.79 35.92
CA ILE A 300 13.88 1.93 34.73
C ILE A 300 15.29 1.87 34.11
N LEU A 301 15.92 3.01 33.87
CA LEU A 301 17.28 3.06 33.30
C LEU A 301 18.30 2.28 34.15
N ASP A 302 18.21 2.36 35.49
CA ASP A 302 19.09 1.62 36.38
C ASP A 302 18.99 0.09 36.17
N VAL A 303 17.79 -0.42 35.89
CA VAL A 303 17.57 -1.85 35.61
C VAL A 303 18.03 -2.21 34.20
N LEU A 304 17.73 -1.37 33.21
CA LEU A 304 18.17 -1.57 31.83
C LEU A 304 19.70 -1.55 31.70
N PHE A 305 20.40 -0.69 32.44
CA PHE A 305 21.86 -0.70 32.50
C PHE A 305 22.43 -2.00 33.06
N ARG A 306 21.75 -2.66 34.01
CA ARG A 306 22.18 -3.99 34.48
C ARG A 306 22.01 -5.06 33.42
N VAL A 307 20.97 -4.99 32.59
CA VAL A 307 20.79 -5.89 31.44
C VAL A 307 21.93 -5.69 30.43
N LEU A 308 22.29 -4.44 30.15
CA LEU A 308 23.45 -4.13 29.29
C LEU A 308 24.78 -4.59 29.90
N ASP A 309 24.96 -4.48 31.22
CA ASP A 309 26.15 -4.96 31.92
C ASP A 309 26.23 -6.49 31.93
N GLN A 310 25.09 -7.20 31.99
CA GLN A 310 25.05 -8.65 31.80
C GLN A 310 25.58 -9.05 30.43
N TYR A 311 25.10 -8.40 29.36
CA TYR A 311 25.60 -8.60 28.00
C TYR A 311 27.11 -8.31 27.91
N ARG A 312 27.56 -7.18 28.46
CA ARG A 312 28.99 -6.80 28.51
C ARG A 312 29.87 -7.85 29.19
N ASN A 313 29.37 -8.49 30.24
CA ASN A 313 30.06 -9.56 30.97
C ASN A 313 29.94 -10.94 30.31
N LYS A 314 29.42 -11.02 29.07
CA LYS A 314 29.17 -12.26 28.32
C LYS A 314 28.17 -13.21 28.99
N VAL A 315 27.25 -12.67 29.79
CA VAL A 315 26.09 -13.43 30.28
C VAL A 315 25.04 -13.38 29.18
N TYR A 316 24.48 -14.53 28.82
CA TYR A 316 23.46 -14.63 27.77
C TYR A 316 22.26 -13.72 28.07
N VAL A 317 21.86 -12.94 27.08
CA VAL A 317 20.65 -12.11 27.08
C VAL A 317 19.89 -12.42 25.80
N SER A 318 18.59 -12.72 25.91
CA SER A 318 17.76 -12.96 24.72
C SER A 318 17.82 -11.75 23.76
N PRO A 319 18.04 -11.96 22.45
CA PRO A 319 18.14 -10.87 21.46
C PRO A 319 16.99 -9.88 21.55
N ARG A 320 15.73 -10.36 21.69
CA ARG A 320 14.57 -9.46 21.78
C ARG A 320 14.57 -8.58 23.04
N VAL A 321 15.09 -9.08 24.16
CA VAL A 321 15.22 -8.26 25.39
C VAL A 321 16.30 -7.21 25.22
N LEU A 322 17.41 -7.56 24.57
CA LEU A 322 18.50 -6.64 24.29
C LEU A 322 18.06 -5.54 23.31
N GLN A 323 17.41 -5.92 22.21
CA GLN A 323 16.85 -5.01 21.21
C GLN A 323 15.91 -3.98 21.85
N GLN A 324 14.89 -4.44 22.60
CA GLN A 324 13.93 -3.53 23.25
C GLN A 324 14.56 -2.66 24.34
N THR A 325 15.61 -3.17 25.02
CA THR A 325 16.38 -2.38 25.97
C THR A 325 17.12 -1.23 25.28
N ILE A 326 17.74 -1.50 24.13
CA ILE A 326 18.42 -0.50 23.31
C ILE A 326 17.41 0.52 22.77
N SER A 327 16.26 0.09 22.25
CA SER A 327 15.20 0.98 21.77
C SER A 327 14.65 1.89 22.87
N TYR A 328 14.49 1.40 24.10
CA TYR A 328 14.09 2.27 25.23
C TYR A 328 15.14 3.36 25.51
N ILE A 329 16.41 3.00 25.44
CA ILE A 329 17.52 3.95 25.62
C ILE A 329 17.53 4.97 24.48
N ASP A 330 17.20 4.56 23.25
CA ASP A 330 17.08 5.47 22.11
C ASP A 330 15.99 6.53 22.33
N GLN A 331 14.81 6.12 22.79
CA GLN A 331 13.75 7.06 23.16
C GLN A 331 14.23 8.04 24.25
N CYS A 332 15.05 7.58 25.20
CA CYS A 332 15.63 8.43 26.24
C CYS A 332 16.62 9.47 25.67
N VAL A 333 17.28 9.19 24.54
CA VAL A 333 18.22 10.13 23.89
C VAL A 333 17.50 11.39 23.43
N SER A 334 16.22 11.33 23.06
CA SER A 334 15.45 12.51 22.61
C SER A 334 15.17 13.49 23.76
N HIS A 335 14.96 13.00 24.99
CA HIS A 335 14.49 13.82 26.11
C HIS A 335 15.61 14.42 26.96
N SER A 336 15.52 15.73 27.25
CA SER A 336 16.55 16.45 28.01
C SER A 336 16.72 15.96 29.46
N TYR A 337 15.63 15.53 30.12
CA TYR A 337 15.67 14.97 31.47
C TYR A 337 16.37 13.61 31.50
N ALA A 338 15.91 12.67 30.67
CA ALA A 338 16.49 11.33 30.56
C ALA A 338 17.97 11.38 30.13
N TRP A 339 18.32 12.27 29.21
CA TRP A 339 19.69 12.48 28.77
C TRP A 339 20.66 12.87 29.91
N LYS A 340 20.23 13.65 30.91
CA LYS A 340 21.08 13.98 32.06
C LYS A 340 21.51 12.74 32.83
N LEU A 341 20.65 11.71 32.90
CA LEU A 341 20.92 10.43 33.55
C LEU A 341 21.81 9.54 32.66
N LEU A 342 21.59 9.61 31.34
CA LEU A 342 22.24 8.75 30.35
C LEU A 342 23.65 9.23 29.95
N LYS A 343 23.89 10.55 29.89
CA LYS A 343 25.15 11.19 29.47
C LYS A 343 26.43 10.56 30.06
N PRO A 344 26.54 10.28 31.37
CA PRO A 344 27.78 9.72 31.94
C PRO A 344 28.08 8.29 31.49
N HIS A 345 27.06 7.52 31.12
CA HIS A 345 27.19 6.10 30.74
C HIS A 345 27.20 5.88 29.23
N MET A 346 26.64 6.83 28.45
CA MET A 346 26.43 6.66 27.01
C MET A 346 27.69 6.29 26.22
N PHE A 347 28.83 6.92 26.49
CA PHE A 347 30.06 6.57 25.76
C PHE A 347 30.53 5.14 26.07
N ALA A 348 30.36 4.66 27.32
CA ALA A 348 30.66 3.28 27.66
C ALA A 348 29.67 2.30 26.99
N ILE A 349 28.40 2.68 26.83
CA ILE A 349 27.41 1.89 26.09
C ILE A 349 27.84 1.77 24.61
N ILE A 350 28.25 2.88 23.99
CA ILE A 350 28.75 2.86 22.60
C ILE A 350 29.96 1.92 22.47
N GLN A 351 30.94 2.03 23.37
CA GLN A 351 32.19 1.28 23.29
C GLN A 351 32.04 -0.21 23.65
N ASP A 352 31.29 -0.52 24.71
CA ASP A 352 31.30 -1.85 25.32
C ASP A 352 30.04 -2.68 24.99
N VAL A 353 29.01 -2.06 24.39
CA VAL A 353 27.76 -2.74 23.99
C VAL A 353 27.50 -2.61 22.49
N LEU A 354 27.41 -1.38 21.97
CA LEU A 354 27.04 -1.17 20.55
C LEU A 354 28.15 -1.63 19.60
N PHE A 355 29.40 -1.29 19.89
CA PHE A 355 30.53 -1.67 19.05
C PHE A 355 30.70 -3.20 18.91
N PRO A 356 30.63 -4.01 19.99
CA PRO A 356 30.61 -5.47 19.87
C PRO A 356 29.40 -6.02 19.11
N LEU A 357 28.20 -5.43 19.28
CA LEU A 357 27.00 -5.85 18.54
C LEU A 357 27.11 -5.58 17.04
N MET A 358 27.76 -4.48 16.66
CA MET A 358 27.95 -4.09 15.25
C MET A 358 29.17 -4.76 14.60
N SER A 359 29.99 -5.48 15.37
CA SER A 359 31.14 -6.22 14.84
C SER A 359 30.72 -7.61 14.37
N TYR A 360 31.36 -8.11 13.31
CA TYR A 360 31.18 -9.49 12.84
C TYR A 360 31.27 -10.52 13.96
N SER A 361 30.20 -11.27 14.17
CA SER A 361 30.03 -12.24 15.25
C SER A 361 30.49 -13.65 14.85
N GLU A 362 30.52 -14.58 15.81
CA GLU A 362 30.81 -15.99 15.51
C GLU A 362 29.64 -16.67 14.81
N ALA A 363 28.39 -16.29 15.15
CA ALA A 363 27.19 -16.74 14.45
C ALA A 363 27.16 -16.29 12.98
N ASP A 364 27.59 -15.05 12.70
CA ASP A 364 27.72 -14.56 11.31
C ASP A 364 28.76 -15.36 10.52
N GLU A 365 29.83 -15.85 11.19
CA GLU A 365 30.87 -16.67 10.56
C GLU A 365 30.36 -18.07 10.22
N GLU A 366 29.65 -18.70 11.15
CA GLU A 366 29.01 -20.00 10.93
C GLU A 366 28.03 -19.92 9.76
N LEU A 367 27.12 -18.93 9.77
CA LEU A 367 26.15 -18.76 8.69
C LEU A 367 26.81 -18.46 7.34
N TRP A 368 27.85 -17.62 7.32
CA TRP A 368 28.59 -17.29 6.11
C TRP A 368 29.23 -18.52 5.44
N PHE A 369 29.68 -19.52 6.21
CA PHE A 369 30.32 -20.72 5.67
C PHE A 369 29.36 -21.89 5.46
N GLU A 370 28.34 -22.03 6.29
CA GLU A 370 27.37 -23.14 6.19
C GLU A 370 26.27 -22.85 5.17
N ASP A 371 25.71 -21.63 5.18
CA ASP A 371 24.65 -21.22 4.25
C ASP A 371 24.74 -19.71 3.88
N PRO A 372 25.55 -19.37 2.85
CA PRO A 372 25.67 -18.00 2.36
C PRO A 372 24.35 -17.40 1.85
N TYR A 373 23.38 -18.22 1.43
CA TYR A 373 22.09 -17.74 0.94
C TYR A 373 21.23 -17.25 2.10
N GLU A 374 21.18 -18.01 3.19
CA GLU A 374 20.51 -17.59 4.42
C GLU A 374 21.19 -16.37 5.05
N TYR A 375 22.53 -16.27 4.99
CA TYR A 375 23.24 -15.05 5.41
C TYR A 375 22.77 -13.82 4.64
N ILE A 376 22.57 -13.93 3.32
CA ILE A 376 22.04 -12.82 2.51
C ILE A 376 20.60 -12.54 2.90
N ARG A 377 19.73 -13.55 2.97
CA ARG A 377 18.32 -13.38 3.32
C ARG A 377 18.15 -12.68 4.67
N SER A 378 18.77 -13.21 5.72
CA SER A 378 18.73 -12.63 7.06
C SER A 378 19.24 -11.17 7.13
N ARG A 379 20.23 -10.81 6.29
CA ARG A 379 20.78 -9.46 6.25
C ARG A 379 19.94 -8.44 5.51
N PHE A 380 19.13 -8.88 4.55
CA PHE A 380 18.29 -8.04 3.69
C PHE A 380 16.79 -8.25 3.96
N ASP A 381 16.42 -9.01 5.00
CA ASP A 381 15.05 -9.19 5.45
C ASP A 381 14.62 -7.98 6.30
N ILE A 382 13.68 -7.21 5.73
CA ILE A 382 13.04 -6.05 6.36
C ILE A 382 12.38 -6.45 7.70
N PHE A 383 11.83 -7.66 7.80
CA PHE A 383 11.15 -8.12 9.01
C PHE A 383 12.13 -8.46 10.14
N GLU A 384 13.32 -8.98 9.81
CA GLU A 384 14.36 -9.28 10.79
C GLU A 384 14.93 -8.00 11.42
N ASP A 385 14.98 -6.90 10.67
CA ASP A 385 15.46 -5.59 11.15
C ASP A 385 14.66 -5.06 12.35
N PHE A 386 13.34 -5.29 12.40
CA PHE A 386 12.51 -4.89 13.55
C PHE A 386 12.82 -5.67 14.84
N VAL A 387 13.49 -6.81 14.73
CA VAL A 387 13.77 -7.74 15.82
C VAL A 387 15.25 -7.78 16.18
N SER A 388 16.11 -7.34 15.27
CA SER A 388 17.57 -7.36 15.39
C SER A 388 18.11 -6.38 16.45
N PRO A 389 18.95 -6.86 17.39
CA PRO A 389 19.71 -5.99 18.29
C PRO A 389 20.72 -5.10 17.56
N VAL A 390 21.19 -5.51 16.38
CA VAL A 390 22.19 -4.77 15.58
C VAL A 390 21.54 -3.52 14.99
N THR A 391 20.35 -3.65 14.41
CA THR A 391 19.58 -2.54 13.84
C THR A 391 19.17 -1.54 14.93
N ALA A 392 18.73 -2.03 16.10
CA ALA A 392 18.50 -1.14 17.25
C ALA A 392 19.78 -0.42 17.73
N ALA A 393 20.95 -1.07 17.67
CA ALA A 393 22.23 -0.45 17.99
C ALA A 393 22.60 0.65 16.99
N GLN A 394 22.37 0.42 15.70
CA GLN A 394 22.57 1.42 14.64
C GLN A 394 21.68 2.65 14.86
N ILE A 395 20.38 2.44 15.10
CA ILE A 395 19.41 3.52 15.36
C ILE A 395 19.84 4.34 16.58
N LEU A 396 20.17 3.68 17.69
CA LEU A 396 20.64 4.37 18.91
C LEU A 396 21.92 5.17 18.65
N LEU A 397 22.88 4.61 17.90
CA LEU A 397 24.12 5.29 17.54
C LEU A 397 23.85 6.56 16.72
N GLY A 398 23.01 6.43 15.69
CA GLY A 398 22.58 7.53 14.81
C GLY A 398 21.86 8.64 15.60
N SER A 399 20.84 8.30 16.38
CA SER A 399 20.11 9.22 17.25
C SER A 399 21.04 9.94 18.25
N CYS A 400 21.95 9.21 18.88
CA CYS A 400 22.90 9.79 19.84
C CYS A 400 23.82 10.82 19.17
N CYS A 401 24.39 10.48 18.03
CA CYS A 401 25.32 11.33 17.30
C CYS A 401 24.63 12.52 16.59
N LYS A 402 23.37 12.37 16.18
CA LYS A 402 22.54 13.42 15.55
C LYS A 402 22.04 14.43 16.59
N LYS A 403 21.47 13.97 17.70
CA LYS A 403 20.76 14.82 18.68
C LYS A 403 21.66 15.40 19.78
N ARG A 404 22.79 14.75 20.12
CA ARG A 404 23.59 15.12 21.30
C ARG A 404 25.01 15.59 20.94
N LYS A 405 25.36 16.78 21.45
CA LYS A 405 26.68 17.39 21.28
C LYS A 405 27.77 16.53 21.95
N GLU A 406 29.01 16.62 21.45
CA GLU A 406 30.21 15.88 21.90
C GLU A 406 30.22 14.37 21.60
N MET A 407 29.06 13.72 21.39
CA MET A 407 29.00 12.26 21.20
C MET A 407 29.56 11.82 19.85
N LEU A 408 29.29 12.57 18.78
CA LEU A 408 29.86 12.28 17.46
C LEU A 408 31.40 12.34 17.49
N GLU A 409 31.98 13.37 18.10
CA GLU A 409 33.44 13.55 18.16
C GLU A 409 34.12 12.42 18.94
N LYS A 410 33.55 12.02 20.08
CA LYS A 410 34.08 10.90 20.88
C LYS A 410 33.97 9.56 20.15
N THR A 411 32.85 9.33 19.49
CA THR A 411 32.60 8.11 18.71
C THR A 411 33.56 8.02 17.53
N MET A 412 33.70 9.10 16.74
CA MET A 412 34.64 9.14 15.63
C MET A 412 36.09 8.99 16.10
N HIS A 413 36.47 9.60 17.24
CA HIS A 413 37.81 9.39 17.81
C HIS A 413 38.07 7.92 18.15
N PHE A 414 37.09 7.23 18.73
CA PHE A 414 37.17 5.80 19.01
C PHE A 414 37.26 4.96 17.73
N CYS A 415 36.40 5.19 16.73
CA CYS A 415 36.47 4.46 15.45
C CYS A 415 37.84 4.65 14.77
N MET A 416 38.37 5.88 14.75
CA MET A 416 39.70 6.15 14.20
C MET A 416 40.82 5.47 14.99
N GLN A 417 40.71 5.40 16.32
CA GLN A 417 41.67 4.68 17.14
C GLN A 417 41.69 3.18 16.80
N VAL A 418 40.52 2.57 16.56
CA VAL A 418 40.42 1.16 16.15
C VAL A 418 40.97 0.94 14.75
N LEU A 419 40.67 1.83 13.79
CA LEU A 419 41.12 1.71 12.40
C LEU A 419 42.64 1.92 12.22
N VAL A 420 43.26 2.80 13.03
CA VAL A 420 44.69 3.11 12.95
C VAL A 420 45.54 2.07 13.68
N ASN A 421 45.05 1.52 14.79
CA ASN A 421 45.83 0.63 15.63
C ASN A 421 45.76 -0.83 15.15
N GLN A 422 46.88 -1.34 14.64
CA GLN A 422 47.03 -2.72 14.16
C GLN A 422 46.85 -3.80 15.25
N ALA A 423 46.76 -3.41 16.54
CA ALA A 423 46.46 -4.34 17.62
C ALA A 423 45.02 -4.86 17.60
N TYR A 424 44.09 -4.16 16.94
CA TYR A 424 42.71 -4.61 16.76
C TYR A 424 42.62 -5.59 15.59
N GLY A 425 41.87 -6.68 15.78
CA GLY A 425 41.66 -7.71 14.76
C GLY A 425 40.68 -7.27 13.67
N PRO A 426 40.54 -8.08 12.60
CA PRO A 426 39.67 -7.75 11.47
C PRO A 426 38.19 -7.59 11.88
N ARG A 427 37.67 -8.42 12.80
CA ARG A 427 36.29 -8.28 13.33
C ARG A 427 36.03 -6.92 13.99
N GLN A 428 37.00 -6.40 14.76
CA GLN A 428 36.87 -5.07 15.39
C GLN A 428 36.97 -3.94 14.36
N ARG A 429 37.76 -4.12 13.29
CA ARG A 429 37.86 -3.14 12.20
C ARG A 429 36.57 -3.11 11.38
N ASP A 430 35.94 -4.26 11.14
CA ASP A 430 34.59 -4.37 10.58
C ASP A 430 33.58 -3.57 11.42
N GLY A 431 33.50 -3.79 12.73
CA GLY A 431 32.59 -3.03 13.60
C GLY A 431 32.83 -1.52 13.57
N ALA A 432 34.09 -1.07 13.45
CA ALA A 432 34.41 0.35 13.34
C ALA A 432 33.95 0.94 12.00
N LEU A 433 34.14 0.21 10.90
CA LEU A 433 33.64 0.57 9.57
C LEU A 433 32.11 0.60 9.53
N HIS A 434 31.47 -0.38 10.16
CA HIS A 434 30.03 -0.45 10.30
C HIS A 434 29.49 0.79 11.04
N MET A 435 30.06 1.14 12.19
CA MET A 435 29.68 2.36 12.92
C MET A 435 29.88 3.64 12.10
N VAL A 436 30.93 3.71 11.28
CA VAL A 436 31.19 4.88 10.43
C VAL A 436 30.17 4.98 9.30
N GLY A 437 29.84 3.88 8.64
CA GLY A 437 28.81 3.85 7.60
C GLY A 437 27.41 4.19 8.14
N THR A 438 27.02 3.66 9.30
CA THR A 438 25.74 4.03 9.96
C THR A 438 25.64 5.52 10.30
N LEU A 439 26.78 6.19 10.47
CA LEU A 439 26.84 7.62 10.75
C LEU A 439 26.96 8.47 9.49
N SER A 440 26.88 7.90 8.28
CA SER A 440 27.07 8.59 7.01
C SER A 440 26.22 9.87 6.91
N ASP A 441 24.92 9.77 7.13
CA ASP A 441 23.98 10.91 7.04
C ASP A 441 24.34 12.06 7.98
N VAL A 442 24.83 11.73 9.18
CA VAL A 442 25.23 12.71 10.19
C VAL A 442 26.58 13.35 9.82
N LEU A 443 27.49 12.57 9.25
CA LEU A 443 28.82 13.01 8.83
C LEU A 443 28.75 13.91 7.59
N ILE A 444 27.92 13.55 6.59
CA ILE A 444 27.74 14.30 5.34
C ILE A 444 27.20 15.71 5.61
N LYS A 445 26.27 15.85 6.56
CA LYS A 445 25.69 17.14 6.96
C LYS A 445 26.69 18.08 7.64
N LYS A 446 27.84 17.59 8.15
CA LYS A 446 28.83 18.40 8.86
C LYS A 446 30.07 18.65 8.00
N LYS A 447 30.27 19.92 7.59
CA LYS A 447 31.37 20.35 6.71
C LYS A 447 32.77 19.84 7.11
N MET A 448 33.12 19.88 8.40
CA MET A 448 34.43 19.41 8.87
C MET A 448 34.69 17.93 8.57
N TYR A 449 33.66 17.09 8.67
CA TYR A 449 33.78 15.67 8.38
C TYR A 449 33.68 15.41 6.88
N LYS A 450 32.73 16.08 6.19
CA LYS A 450 32.57 16.01 4.72
C LYS A 450 33.90 16.22 3.98
N ASP A 451 34.75 17.13 4.47
CA ASP A 451 36.03 17.41 3.84
C ASP A 451 37.09 16.32 3.95
N GLU A 452 36.97 15.43 4.95
CA GLU A 452 37.93 14.37 5.29
C GLU A 452 37.46 12.97 4.85
N ILE A 453 36.22 12.81 4.36
CA ILE A 453 35.67 11.50 3.97
C ILE A 453 36.47 10.87 2.81
N ASP A 454 36.88 11.64 1.80
CA ASP A 454 37.74 11.14 0.71
C ASP A 454 39.03 10.49 1.24
N LYS A 455 39.63 11.07 2.29
CA LYS A 455 40.83 10.50 2.92
C LYS A 455 40.50 9.26 3.73
N LEU A 456 39.36 9.26 4.42
CA LEU A 456 38.91 8.09 5.18
C LEU A 456 38.65 6.89 4.26
N LEU A 457 37.93 7.09 3.15
CA LEU A 457 37.65 6.06 2.16
C LEU A 457 38.94 5.53 1.53
N SER A 458 39.81 6.41 1.04
CA SER A 458 41.07 6.01 0.38
C SER A 458 42.07 5.33 1.32
N GLN A 459 42.16 5.76 2.58
CA GLN A 459 43.14 5.24 3.52
C GLN A 459 42.69 3.95 4.24
N TYR A 460 41.40 3.81 4.53
CA TYR A 460 40.90 2.72 5.39
C TYR A 460 39.87 1.80 4.74
N VAL A 461 39.16 2.24 3.69
CA VAL A 461 38.13 1.42 3.02
C VAL A 461 38.68 0.75 1.77
N PHE A 462 39.34 1.50 0.88
CA PHE A 462 39.89 0.95 -0.38
C PHE A 462 40.89 -0.21 -0.18
N PRO A 463 41.78 -0.20 0.83
CA PRO A 463 42.66 -1.35 1.07
C PRO A 463 41.93 -2.63 1.45
N GLU A 464 40.75 -2.53 2.07
CA GLU A 464 39.98 -3.68 2.56
C GLU A 464 39.32 -4.49 1.43
N PHE A 465 39.17 -3.92 0.22
CA PHE A 465 38.77 -4.67 -0.97
C PHE A 465 39.75 -5.79 -1.35
N ASN A 466 41.01 -5.70 -0.90
CA ASN A 466 42.04 -6.73 -1.09
C ASN A 466 42.25 -7.58 0.17
N SER A 467 41.37 -7.49 1.16
CA SER A 467 41.47 -8.26 2.40
C SER A 467 41.28 -9.75 2.13
N PRO A 468 42.00 -10.65 2.83
CA PRO A 468 41.82 -12.10 2.69
C PRO A 468 40.46 -12.58 3.24
N TYR A 469 39.75 -11.76 4.00
CA TYR A 469 38.47 -12.10 4.61
C TYR A 469 37.31 -11.61 3.73
N GLY A 470 36.36 -12.50 3.41
CA GLY A 470 35.19 -12.18 2.59
C GLY A 470 34.29 -11.09 3.19
N TYR A 471 33.95 -11.21 4.48
CA TYR A 471 33.11 -10.23 5.18
C TYR A 471 33.71 -8.81 5.22
N MET A 472 35.04 -8.67 5.26
CA MET A 472 35.71 -7.36 5.20
C MET A 472 35.55 -6.72 3.81
N ARG A 473 35.62 -7.52 2.75
CA ARG A 473 35.38 -7.04 1.37
C ARG A 473 33.92 -6.61 1.20
N ALA A 474 32.97 -7.40 1.71
CA ALA A 474 31.55 -7.03 1.73
C ALA A 474 31.31 -5.73 2.52
N ARG A 475 31.92 -5.58 3.71
CA ARG A 475 31.82 -4.34 4.50
C ARG A 475 32.40 -3.14 3.77
N ALA A 476 33.46 -3.31 3.00
CA ALA A 476 34.04 -2.22 2.21
C ALA A 476 33.08 -1.75 1.10
N CYS A 477 32.38 -2.68 0.43
CA CYS A 477 31.28 -2.36 -0.50
C CYS A 477 30.16 -1.61 0.22
N TRP A 478 29.71 -2.12 1.37
CA TRP A 478 28.66 -1.51 2.18
C TRP A 478 29.03 -0.07 2.59
N VAL A 479 30.22 0.16 3.15
CA VAL A 479 30.63 1.53 3.54
C VAL A 479 30.67 2.47 2.32
N LEU A 480 31.09 1.97 1.16
CA LEU A 480 31.11 2.78 -0.05
C LEU A 480 29.69 3.14 -0.51
N HIS A 481 28.73 2.21 -0.41
CA HIS A 481 27.32 2.54 -0.67
C HIS A 481 26.85 3.68 0.25
N CYS A 482 27.27 3.70 1.52
CA CYS A 482 26.72 4.66 2.50
C CYS A 482 27.18 6.09 2.20
N PHE A 483 28.32 6.21 1.51
CA PHE A 483 28.96 7.47 1.17
C PHE A 483 28.85 7.80 -0.32
N ALA A 484 28.07 7.04 -1.09
CA ALA A 484 27.88 7.25 -2.53
C ALA A 484 27.25 8.63 -2.84
N SER A 485 26.41 9.16 -1.95
CA SER A 485 25.81 10.50 -2.08
C SER A 485 26.78 11.68 -1.88
N ILE A 486 28.06 11.42 -1.61
CA ILE A 486 29.07 12.47 -1.46
C ILE A 486 29.67 12.85 -2.80
N ASN A 487 29.69 14.16 -3.08
CA ASN A 487 30.50 14.72 -4.16
C ASN A 487 32.00 14.49 -3.91
N PHE A 488 32.56 13.42 -4.51
CA PHE A 488 34.00 13.13 -4.47
C PHE A 488 34.78 14.29 -5.07
N LYS A 489 35.78 14.80 -4.34
CA LYS A 489 36.58 15.95 -4.80
C LYS A 489 37.51 15.59 -5.95
N SER A 490 37.92 14.32 -6.04
CA SER A 490 38.82 13.82 -7.06
C SER A 490 38.13 12.80 -7.95
N GLU A 491 38.16 13.06 -9.25
CA GLU A 491 37.70 12.12 -10.27
C GLU A 491 38.45 10.78 -10.23
N ALA A 492 39.74 10.82 -9.87
CA ALA A 492 40.55 9.62 -9.75
C ALA A 492 40.12 8.74 -8.57
N LEU A 493 39.64 9.34 -7.47
CA LEU A 493 39.12 8.57 -6.33
C LEU A 493 37.78 7.92 -6.66
N LEU A 494 36.92 8.63 -7.38
CA LEU A 494 35.64 8.08 -7.86
C LEU A 494 35.86 6.94 -8.86
N ALA A 495 36.76 7.11 -9.82
CA ALA A 495 37.11 6.07 -10.78
C ALA A 495 37.69 4.83 -10.08
N GLU A 496 38.54 5.03 -9.06
CA GLU A 496 39.09 3.93 -8.28
C GLU A 496 38.01 3.24 -7.43
N ALA A 497 37.09 3.99 -6.82
CA ALA A 497 35.96 3.45 -6.08
C ALA A 497 35.09 2.56 -6.98
N LEU A 498 34.68 3.06 -8.15
CA LEU A 498 33.94 2.30 -9.15
C LEU A 498 34.70 1.02 -9.57
N ARG A 499 36.00 1.16 -9.90
CA ARG A 499 36.84 0.04 -10.30
C ARG A 499 36.91 -1.05 -9.23
N LEU A 500 37.00 -0.67 -7.96
CA LEU A 500 37.06 -1.61 -6.84
C LEU A 500 35.75 -2.37 -6.66
N VAL A 501 34.60 -1.69 -6.77
CA VAL A 501 33.28 -2.34 -6.65
C VAL A 501 32.99 -3.24 -7.84
N VAL A 502 33.24 -2.78 -9.07
CA VAL A 502 33.07 -3.61 -10.28
C VAL A 502 33.97 -4.83 -10.20
N ASN A 503 35.23 -4.67 -9.77
CA ASN A 503 36.12 -5.81 -9.56
C ASN A 503 35.61 -6.76 -8.47
N ALA A 504 35.03 -6.24 -7.38
CA ALA A 504 34.45 -7.06 -6.33
C ALA A 504 33.28 -7.91 -6.84
N LEU A 505 32.40 -7.35 -7.69
CA LEU A 505 31.31 -8.09 -8.33
C LEU A 505 31.84 -9.18 -9.28
N MET A 506 32.80 -8.84 -10.15
CA MET A 506 33.26 -9.72 -11.22
C MET A 506 34.21 -10.83 -10.76
N THR A 507 35.01 -10.62 -9.71
CA THR A 507 36.09 -11.54 -9.31
C THR A 507 35.82 -12.34 -8.04
N SER A 508 34.84 -11.94 -7.24
CA SER A 508 34.56 -12.62 -5.97
C SER A 508 33.84 -13.95 -6.19
N THR A 509 34.25 -14.98 -5.45
CA THR A 509 33.55 -16.27 -5.38
C THR A 509 32.37 -16.23 -4.42
N ASP A 510 32.43 -15.36 -3.42
CA ASP A 510 31.48 -15.33 -2.32
C ASP A 510 30.27 -14.46 -2.71
N LEU A 511 29.07 -15.05 -2.70
CA LEU A 511 27.83 -14.38 -3.09
C LEU A 511 27.52 -13.11 -2.29
N PRO A 512 27.68 -13.05 -0.95
CA PRO A 512 27.33 -11.84 -0.20
C PRO A 512 28.15 -10.61 -0.63
N ILE A 513 29.38 -10.81 -1.12
CA ILE A 513 30.21 -9.72 -1.66
C ILE A 513 29.63 -9.21 -2.98
N LYS A 514 29.14 -10.10 -3.84
CA LYS A 514 28.53 -9.74 -5.12
C LYS A 514 27.26 -8.91 -4.92
N VAL A 515 26.41 -9.29 -3.97
CA VAL A 515 25.18 -8.55 -3.64
C VAL A 515 25.50 -7.14 -3.14
N GLU A 516 26.39 -7.01 -2.15
CA GLU A 516 26.81 -5.70 -1.62
C GLU A 516 27.50 -4.83 -2.68
N ALA A 517 28.27 -5.45 -3.59
CA ALA A 517 28.88 -4.74 -4.70
C ALA A 517 27.82 -4.24 -5.70
N ALA A 518 26.79 -5.03 -5.99
CA ALA A 518 25.69 -4.62 -6.88
C ALA A 518 24.95 -3.39 -6.32
N ILE A 519 24.58 -3.42 -5.04
CA ILE A 519 23.91 -2.29 -4.35
C ILE A 519 24.84 -1.06 -4.33
N ALA A 520 26.14 -1.24 -4.09
CA ALA A 520 27.08 -0.13 -4.16
C ALA A 520 27.18 0.50 -5.56
N ILE A 521 27.07 -0.29 -6.64
CA ILE A 521 27.01 0.23 -8.03
C ILE A 521 25.74 1.05 -8.22
N GLN A 522 24.59 0.53 -7.79
CA GLN A 522 23.31 1.23 -7.86
C GLN A 522 23.38 2.60 -7.20
N MET A 523 23.84 2.66 -5.94
CA MET A 523 23.95 3.93 -5.20
C MET A 523 24.92 4.92 -5.85
N LEU A 524 26.03 4.44 -6.41
CA LEU A 524 26.98 5.30 -7.14
C LEU A 524 26.39 5.86 -8.43
N LEU A 525 25.59 5.07 -9.16
CA LEU A 525 24.92 5.52 -10.38
C LEU A 525 23.83 6.54 -10.04
N SER A 526 22.96 6.25 -9.08
CA SER A 526 21.86 7.16 -8.70
C SER A 526 22.35 8.51 -8.18
N SER A 527 23.50 8.54 -7.49
CA SER A 527 23.99 9.77 -6.85
C SER A 527 24.97 10.59 -7.69
N GLN A 528 25.54 10.04 -8.78
CA GLN A 528 26.68 10.68 -9.47
C GLN A 528 26.72 10.46 -10.98
N ASP A 529 26.31 11.47 -11.74
CA ASP A 529 26.31 11.45 -13.22
C ASP A 529 27.69 11.26 -13.84
N ARG A 530 28.76 11.68 -13.14
CA ARG A 530 30.14 11.53 -13.61
C ARG A 530 30.55 10.07 -13.76
N VAL A 531 29.90 9.17 -13.02
CA VAL A 531 30.10 7.72 -13.10
C VAL A 531 29.63 7.17 -14.44
N TYR A 532 28.66 7.82 -15.10
CA TYR A 532 28.03 7.27 -16.30
C TYR A 532 29.03 6.96 -17.41
N LYS A 533 29.92 7.92 -17.69
CA LYS A 533 30.98 7.77 -18.71
C LYS A 533 32.07 6.78 -18.30
N MET A 534 32.28 6.59 -17.00
CA MET A 534 33.33 5.69 -16.49
C MET A 534 32.88 4.24 -16.51
N PHE A 535 31.59 3.99 -16.27
CA PHE A 535 30.99 2.66 -16.21
C PHE A 535 30.57 2.13 -17.58
N GLU A 536 30.27 3.01 -18.54
CA GLU A 536 29.85 2.67 -19.91
C GLU A 536 30.62 1.51 -20.57
N PRO A 537 31.96 1.40 -20.49
CA PRO A 537 32.69 0.32 -21.16
C PRO A 537 32.47 -1.07 -20.56
N GLN A 538 32.00 -1.14 -19.31
CA GLN A 538 31.86 -2.38 -18.54
C GLN A 538 30.38 -2.77 -18.31
N VAL A 539 29.43 -1.94 -18.76
CA VAL A 539 27.99 -2.12 -18.48
C VAL A 539 27.48 -3.49 -18.92
N GLN A 540 27.83 -3.95 -20.13
CA GLN A 540 27.36 -5.24 -20.65
C GLN A 540 27.86 -6.43 -19.83
N GLU A 541 29.15 -6.43 -19.46
CA GLU A 541 29.74 -7.49 -18.64
C GLU A 541 29.14 -7.51 -17.23
N VAL A 542 28.93 -6.34 -16.64
CA VAL A 542 28.33 -6.19 -15.31
C VAL A 542 26.86 -6.63 -15.32
N THR A 543 26.07 -6.21 -16.30
CA THR A 543 24.66 -6.62 -16.43
C THR A 543 24.53 -8.14 -16.58
N ALA A 544 25.39 -8.78 -17.37
CA ALA A 544 25.39 -10.24 -17.50
C ALA A 544 25.67 -10.95 -16.17
N GLU A 545 26.61 -10.43 -15.38
CA GLU A 545 26.92 -10.97 -14.06
C GLU A 545 25.78 -10.72 -13.05
N LEU A 546 25.16 -9.52 -13.07
CA LEU A 546 24.01 -9.21 -12.23
C LEU A 546 22.85 -10.18 -12.47
N LEU A 547 22.56 -10.53 -13.72
CA LEU A 547 21.55 -11.54 -14.06
C LEU A 547 21.88 -12.91 -13.44
N ASN A 548 23.15 -13.35 -13.51
CA ASN A 548 23.57 -14.59 -12.88
C ASN A 548 23.36 -14.55 -11.36
N VAL A 549 23.71 -13.43 -10.71
CA VAL A 549 23.51 -13.29 -9.26
C VAL A 549 22.03 -13.31 -8.90
N ILE A 550 21.16 -12.60 -9.64
CA ILE A 550 19.69 -12.62 -9.43
C ILE A 550 19.16 -14.06 -9.43
N ARG A 551 19.60 -14.87 -10.41
CA ARG A 551 19.17 -16.27 -10.53
C ARG A 551 19.71 -17.17 -9.43
N GLU A 552 20.87 -16.86 -8.86
CA GLU A 552 21.46 -17.65 -7.77
C GLU A 552 20.89 -17.24 -6.41
N THR A 553 20.71 -15.95 -6.14
CA THR A 553 20.33 -15.45 -4.82
C THR A 553 18.83 -15.24 -4.64
N GLU A 554 18.05 -15.12 -5.72
CA GLU A 554 16.62 -14.79 -5.67
C GLU A 554 16.37 -13.55 -4.79
N ASN A 555 17.22 -12.52 -4.91
CA ASN A 555 17.17 -11.32 -4.05
C ASN A 555 16.65 -10.12 -4.86
N ASP A 556 15.57 -9.52 -4.37
CA ASP A 556 14.90 -8.38 -5.00
C ASP A 556 15.78 -7.14 -5.17
N ASN A 557 16.67 -6.86 -4.21
CA ASN A 557 17.56 -5.70 -4.25
C ASN A 557 18.48 -5.70 -5.49
N ILE A 558 18.74 -6.86 -6.08
CA ILE A 558 19.59 -6.94 -7.29
C ILE A 558 18.77 -6.63 -8.55
N ALA A 559 17.47 -6.94 -8.54
CA ALA A 559 16.56 -6.54 -9.61
C ALA A 559 16.48 -5.00 -9.69
N SER A 560 16.38 -4.31 -8.54
CA SER A 560 16.37 -2.84 -8.50
C SER A 560 17.66 -2.20 -9.04
N VAL A 561 18.81 -2.87 -8.95
CA VAL A 561 20.05 -2.42 -9.60
C VAL A 561 19.88 -2.35 -11.13
N LEU A 562 19.23 -3.35 -11.74
CA LEU A 562 18.97 -3.37 -13.18
C LEU A 562 17.95 -2.31 -13.59
N GLN A 563 16.97 -2.01 -12.73
CA GLN A 563 15.98 -0.94 -12.96
C GLN A 563 16.63 0.44 -13.13
N ILE A 564 17.81 0.67 -12.52
CA ILE A 564 18.58 1.91 -12.68
C ILE A 564 19.54 1.84 -13.86
N ILE A 565 20.23 0.71 -14.06
CA ILE A 565 21.20 0.56 -15.14
C ILE A 565 20.52 0.61 -16.52
N VAL A 566 19.35 -0.02 -16.69
CA VAL A 566 18.69 -0.15 -17.99
C VAL A 566 18.29 1.21 -18.60
N PRO A 567 17.61 2.12 -17.88
CA PRO A 567 17.27 3.46 -18.41
C PRO A 567 18.50 4.32 -18.73
N ILE A 568 19.58 4.21 -17.95
CA ILE A 568 20.79 5.03 -18.15
C ILE A 568 21.57 4.58 -19.40
N TYR A 569 21.64 3.27 -19.67
CA TYR A 569 22.47 2.70 -20.74
C TYR A 569 21.65 2.01 -21.83
N THR A 570 20.51 2.59 -22.21
CA THR A 570 19.59 2.08 -23.24
C THR A 570 20.32 1.67 -24.52
N THR A 571 21.21 2.53 -25.04
CA THR A 571 21.88 2.28 -26.33
C THR A 571 22.82 1.07 -26.26
N GLN A 572 23.55 0.92 -25.16
CA GLN A 572 24.54 -0.14 -24.96
C GLN A 572 23.87 -1.48 -24.61
N LEU A 573 22.73 -1.45 -23.91
CA LEU A 573 21.99 -2.64 -23.48
C LEU A 573 20.92 -3.10 -24.46
N MET A 574 20.56 -2.28 -25.44
CA MET A 574 19.64 -2.62 -26.53
C MET A 574 19.92 -3.99 -27.19
N PRO A 575 21.18 -4.38 -27.51
CA PRO A 575 21.48 -5.69 -28.08
C PRO A 575 21.25 -6.86 -27.12
N MET A 576 21.22 -6.61 -25.81
CA MET A 576 21.06 -7.59 -24.74
C MET A 576 19.64 -7.61 -24.17
N ALA A 577 18.75 -6.71 -24.61
CA ALA A 577 17.39 -6.58 -24.06
C ALA A 577 16.63 -7.92 -24.05
N VAL A 578 16.70 -8.67 -25.15
CA VAL A 578 16.06 -10.00 -25.27
C VAL A 578 16.64 -11.01 -24.28
N GLU A 579 17.95 -10.99 -24.07
CA GLU A 579 18.63 -11.88 -23.11
C GLU A 579 18.25 -11.51 -21.67
N ILE A 580 18.23 -10.22 -21.34
CA ILE A 580 17.81 -9.70 -20.03
C ILE A 580 16.38 -10.16 -19.73
N THR A 581 15.44 -9.89 -20.64
CA THR A 581 14.03 -10.23 -20.47
C THR A 581 13.81 -11.74 -20.38
N ASP A 582 14.50 -12.57 -21.18
CA ASP A 582 14.37 -14.04 -21.08
C ASP A 582 14.93 -14.59 -19.77
N HIS A 583 16.03 -14.01 -19.27
CA HIS A 583 16.60 -14.39 -17.99
C HIS A 583 15.63 -14.07 -16.83
N LEU A 584 15.10 -12.85 -16.79
CA LEU A 584 14.11 -12.42 -15.80
C LEU A 584 12.85 -13.31 -15.84
N ALA A 585 12.30 -13.54 -17.04
CA ALA A 585 11.14 -14.40 -17.24
C ALA A 585 11.38 -15.86 -16.82
N THR A 586 12.60 -16.37 -16.98
CA THR A 586 12.96 -17.73 -16.55
C THR A 586 13.11 -17.82 -15.03
N THR A 587 13.70 -16.80 -14.41
CA THR A 587 13.81 -16.73 -12.94
C THR A 587 12.43 -16.58 -12.31
N PHE A 588 11.57 -15.71 -12.85
CA PHE A 588 10.19 -15.55 -12.41
C PHE A 588 9.40 -16.88 -12.40
N SER A 589 9.45 -17.65 -13.49
CA SER A 589 8.78 -18.96 -13.54
C SER A 589 9.29 -19.93 -12.45
N LYS A 590 10.59 -19.92 -12.15
CA LYS A 590 11.16 -20.77 -11.08
C LYS A 590 10.73 -20.34 -9.69
N VAL A 591 10.68 -19.02 -9.43
CA VAL A 591 10.25 -18.49 -8.13
C VAL A 591 8.82 -18.92 -7.84
N ILE A 592 7.93 -18.84 -8.84
CA ILE A 592 6.53 -19.28 -8.70
C ILE A 592 6.42 -20.80 -8.55
N GLU A 593 7.19 -21.59 -9.31
CA GLU A 593 7.11 -23.06 -9.27
C GLU A 593 7.62 -23.68 -7.96
N THR A 594 8.48 -22.98 -7.20
CA THR A 594 9.23 -23.58 -6.07
C THR A 594 8.61 -23.40 -4.69
N ASP A 595 7.68 -22.47 -4.46
CA ASP A 595 6.69 -22.44 -3.36
C ASP A 595 6.02 -21.05 -3.35
N SER A 596 4.73 -20.98 -3.71
CA SER A 596 3.94 -19.75 -3.89
C SER A 596 3.24 -19.30 -2.59
N GLY A 597 3.96 -19.17 -1.48
CA GLY A 597 3.30 -18.86 -0.19
C GLY A 597 4.15 -18.18 0.88
N THR A 598 5.35 -17.72 0.54
CA THR A 598 6.17 -16.88 1.42
C THR A 598 6.22 -15.46 0.85
N ASP A 599 5.81 -14.47 1.64
CA ASP A 599 5.72 -13.06 1.24
C ASP A 599 7.02 -12.54 0.57
N GLU A 600 8.20 -13.01 1.01
CA GLU A 600 9.51 -12.68 0.41
C GLU A 600 9.67 -13.07 -1.06
N LYS A 601 9.16 -14.25 -1.45
CA LYS A 601 9.23 -14.71 -2.85
C LYS A 601 8.27 -13.93 -3.73
N ALA A 602 7.15 -13.47 -3.17
CA ALA A 602 6.22 -12.60 -3.87
C ALA A 602 6.85 -11.24 -4.18
N ILE A 603 7.52 -10.63 -3.20
CA ILE A 603 8.28 -9.38 -3.39
C ILE A 603 9.33 -9.55 -4.50
N THR A 604 10.11 -10.63 -4.45
CA THR A 604 11.13 -10.91 -5.47
C THR A 604 10.49 -11.10 -6.86
N ALA A 605 9.34 -11.79 -6.95
CA ALA A 605 8.63 -11.98 -8.20
C ALA A 605 8.10 -10.64 -8.76
N MET A 606 7.55 -9.76 -7.92
CA MET A 606 7.11 -8.41 -8.29
C MET A 606 8.28 -7.57 -8.82
N GLY A 607 9.41 -7.53 -8.11
CA GLY A 607 10.58 -6.76 -8.58
C GLY A 607 11.17 -7.28 -9.89
N LEU A 608 11.09 -8.59 -10.17
CA LEU A 608 11.42 -9.14 -11.48
C LEU A 608 10.47 -8.62 -12.58
N LEU A 609 9.15 -8.59 -12.32
CA LEU A 609 8.16 -8.06 -13.26
C LEU A 609 8.35 -6.55 -13.50
N ASN A 610 8.58 -5.76 -12.45
CA ASN A 610 8.86 -4.32 -12.55
C ASN A 610 10.16 -4.05 -13.34
N THR A 611 11.17 -4.91 -13.18
CA THR A 611 12.39 -4.81 -14.00
C THR A 611 12.11 -5.13 -15.47
N MET A 612 11.27 -6.12 -15.76
CA MET A 612 10.83 -6.39 -17.13
C MET A 612 10.04 -5.22 -17.71
N GLU A 613 9.17 -4.60 -16.91
CA GLU A 613 8.39 -3.42 -17.28
C GLU A 613 9.30 -2.27 -17.74
N ILE A 614 10.31 -1.93 -16.93
CA ILE A 614 11.27 -0.87 -17.25
C ILE A 614 12.05 -1.19 -18.53
N VAL A 615 12.48 -2.45 -18.71
CA VAL A 615 13.17 -2.87 -19.95
C VAL A 615 12.28 -2.66 -21.17
N ILE A 616 10.99 -2.96 -21.08
CA ILE A 616 10.06 -2.80 -22.22
C ILE A 616 9.79 -1.31 -22.46
N ASN A 617 9.52 -0.53 -21.42
CA ASN A 617 9.28 0.92 -21.53
C ASN A 617 10.44 1.64 -22.22
N VAL A 618 11.68 1.31 -21.82
CA VAL A 618 12.89 1.88 -22.43
C VAL A 618 13.07 1.47 -23.90
N MET A 619 12.55 0.30 -24.29
CA MET A 619 12.69 -0.24 -25.65
C MET A 619 11.47 0.05 -26.54
N GLU A 620 10.45 0.75 -26.03
CA GLU A 620 9.15 0.96 -26.69
C GLU A 620 9.27 1.67 -28.04
N ASP A 621 10.29 2.52 -28.24
CA ASP A 621 10.54 3.23 -29.51
C ASP A 621 11.21 2.35 -30.59
N ASN A 622 11.63 1.13 -30.25
CA ASN A 622 12.32 0.21 -31.15
C ASN A 622 11.42 -0.99 -31.54
N PRO A 623 10.61 -0.87 -32.61
CA PRO A 623 9.59 -1.88 -32.96
C PRO A 623 10.19 -3.26 -33.29
N GLU A 624 11.40 -3.32 -33.83
CA GLU A 624 12.08 -4.59 -34.15
C GLU A 624 12.46 -5.39 -32.88
N ILE A 625 12.77 -4.69 -31.79
CA ILE A 625 13.15 -5.30 -30.51
C ILE A 625 11.88 -5.67 -29.74
N MET A 626 10.89 -4.79 -29.72
CA MET A 626 9.57 -5.07 -29.12
C MET A 626 8.94 -6.34 -29.68
N SER A 627 9.04 -6.57 -31.00
CA SER A 627 8.56 -7.81 -31.62
C SER A 627 9.31 -9.08 -31.16
N GLN A 628 10.58 -8.94 -30.74
CA GLN A 628 11.38 -10.05 -30.19
C GLN A 628 11.14 -10.26 -28.70
N LEU A 629 10.78 -9.21 -27.95
CA LEU A 629 10.44 -9.29 -26.53
C LEU A 629 9.04 -9.88 -26.31
N GLU A 630 8.09 -9.56 -27.19
CA GLU A 630 6.68 -9.96 -27.08
C GLU A 630 6.47 -11.45 -26.73
N PRO A 631 7.12 -12.44 -27.39
CA PRO A 631 6.89 -13.85 -27.08
C PRO A 631 7.31 -14.24 -25.65
N THR A 632 8.35 -13.60 -25.11
CA THR A 632 8.84 -13.83 -23.75
C THR A 632 7.89 -13.24 -22.73
N ILE A 633 7.37 -12.04 -22.99
CA ILE A 633 6.37 -11.37 -22.13
C ILE A 633 5.06 -12.14 -22.11
N LEU A 634 4.61 -12.62 -23.27
CA LEU A 634 3.43 -13.48 -23.38
C LEU A 634 3.58 -14.79 -22.61
N ARG A 635 4.79 -15.36 -22.54
CA ARG A 635 5.05 -16.55 -21.70
C ARG A 635 4.82 -16.26 -20.22
N VAL A 636 5.28 -15.11 -19.73
CA VAL A 636 5.13 -14.68 -18.33
C VAL A 636 3.67 -14.40 -18.00
N ILE A 637 3.01 -13.54 -18.78
CA ILE A 637 1.59 -13.21 -18.60
C ILE A 637 0.72 -14.45 -18.74
N GLY A 638 1.02 -15.30 -19.72
CA GLY A 638 0.35 -16.58 -19.89
C GLY A 638 0.46 -17.47 -18.65
N HIS A 639 1.63 -17.51 -17.99
CA HIS A 639 1.80 -18.24 -16.75
C HIS A 639 0.92 -17.66 -15.62
N ILE A 640 0.92 -16.34 -15.44
CA ILE A 640 0.11 -15.65 -14.41
C ILE A 640 -1.40 -15.90 -14.63
N LEU A 641 -1.89 -15.65 -15.84
CA LEU A 641 -3.32 -15.72 -16.16
C LEU A 641 -3.86 -17.15 -16.26
N HIS A 642 -3.08 -18.14 -16.74
CA HIS A 642 -3.54 -19.53 -16.82
C HIS A 642 -3.53 -20.24 -15.47
N HIS A 643 -2.57 -19.89 -14.60
CA HIS A 643 -2.48 -20.46 -13.25
C HIS A 643 -3.29 -19.70 -12.20
N ASN A 644 -4.00 -18.63 -12.60
CA ASN A 644 -4.78 -17.75 -11.71
C ASN A 644 -3.95 -17.23 -10.53
N VAL A 645 -2.75 -16.73 -10.79
CA VAL A 645 -1.89 -16.17 -9.74
C VAL A 645 -2.28 -14.71 -9.51
N ILE A 646 -3.31 -14.51 -8.70
CA ILE A 646 -3.99 -13.22 -8.48
C ILE A 646 -3.02 -12.13 -8.01
N GLU A 647 -2.03 -12.50 -7.20
CA GLU A 647 -1.02 -11.60 -6.61
C GLU A 647 -0.22 -10.79 -7.65
N TYR A 648 -0.19 -11.21 -8.92
CA TYR A 648 0.58 -10.53 -9.99
C TYR A 648 -0.30 -10.00 -11.13
N TYR A 649 -1.60 -9.83 -10.89
CA TYR A 649 -2.51 -9.34 -11.93
C TYR A 649 -2.23 -7.89 -12.32
N GLU A 650 -1.94 -7.02 -11.35
CA GLU A 650 -1.61 -5.62 -11.59
C GLU A 650 -0.37 -5.48 -12.50
N GLU A 651 0.72 -6.17 -12.17
CA GLU A 651 1.95 -6.15 -12.97
C GLU A 651 1.74 -6.79 -14.34
N ALA A 652 0.92 -7.86 -14.43
CA ALA A 652 0.58 -8.45 -15.72
C ALA A 652 -0.21 -7.48 -16.62
N MET A 653 -1.13 -6.68 -16.05
CA MET A 653 -1.86 -5.66 -16.80
C MET A 653 -0.97 -4.49 -17.19
N SER A 654 -0.05 -4.06 -16.33
CA SER A 654 0.96 -3.04 -16.65
C SER A 654 1.80 -3.45 -17.86
N LEU A 655 2.37 -4.67 -17.83
CA LEU A 655 3.12 -5.24 -18.95
C LEU A 655 2.29 -5.32 -20.24
N LEU A 656 1.02 -5.72 -20.15
CA LEU A 656 0.12 -5.75 -21.29
C LEU A 656 -0.17 -4.36 -21.86
N THR A 657 -0.32 -3.36 -21.00
CA THR A 657 -0.56 -1.97 -21.41
C THR A 657 0.59 -1.46 -22.27
N ILE A 658 1.83 -1.71 -21.84
CA ILE A 658 3.02 -1.26 -22.57
C ILE A 658 3.16 -1.98 -23.91
N VAL A 659 2.97 -3.30 -23.95
CA VAL A 659 3.12 -4.05 -25.21
C VAL A 659 2.00 -3.73 -26.21
N THR A 660 0.84 -3.27 -25.73
CA THR A 660 -0.31 -2.91 -26.59
C THR A 660 -0.36 -1.44 -27.00
N SER A 661 0.55 -0.59 -26.51
CA SER A 661 0.48 0.87 -26.68
C SER A 661 0.62 1.35 -28.14
N LYS A 662 1.49 0.71 -28.94
CA LYS A 662 1.83 1.17 -30.31
C LYS A 662 1.27 0.26 -31.42
N THR A 663 1.30 -1.06 -31.23
CA THR A 663 0.86 -2.03 -32.24
C THR A 663 0.30 -3.29 -31.57
N ILE A 664 -0.76 -3.87 -32.15
CA ILE A 664 -1.39 -5.08 -31.61
C ILE A 664 -1.12 -6.28 -32.53
N SER A 665 -0.42 -7.29 -32.02
CA SER A 665 -0.10 -8.52 -32.77
C SER A 665 -1.28 -9.52 -32.79
N GLU A 666 -1.23 -10.52 -33.68
CA GLU A 666 -2.21 -11.61 -33.69
C GLU A 666 -2.24 -12.42 -32.38
N ASN A 667 -1.13 -12.50 -31.65
CA ASN A 667 -1.09 -13.20 -30.37
C ASN A 667 -1.76 -12.38 -29.27
N MET A 668 -1.61 -11.05 -29.29
CA MET A 668 -2.27 -10.15 -28.34
C MET A 668 -3.80 -10.23 -28.44
N TRP A 669 -4.35 -10.37 -29.64
CA TRP A 669 -5.79 -10.63 -29.79
C TRP A 669 -6.28 -11.89 -29.06
N LYS A 670 -5.45 -12.93 -28.93
CA LYS A 670 -5.79 -14.12 -28.12
C LYS A 670 -5.69 -13.83 -26.62
N VAL A 671 -4.84 -12.89 -26.20
CA VAL A 671 -4.77 -12.45 -24.81
C VAL A 671 -6.07 -11.76 -24.40
N LEU A 672 -6.71 -10.99 -25.29
CA LEU A 672 -8.02 -10.42 -24.99
C LEU A 672 -9.07 -11.49 -24.64
N GLU A 673 -9.06 -12.64 -25.31
CA GLU A 673 -9.95 -13.78 -24.97
C GLU A 673 -9.60 -14.39 -23.60
N LEU A 674 -8.32 -14.44 -23.24
CA LEU A 674 -7.86 -14.89 -21.93
C LEU A 674 -8.26 -13.90 -20.83
N LEU A 675 -8.08 -12.59 -21.04
CA LEU A 675 -8.51 -11.54 -20.11
C LEU A 675 -10.00 -11.63 -19.81
N TYR A 676 -10.83 -11.82 -20.85
CA TYR A 676 -12.27 -12.03 -20.67
C TYR A 676 -12.57 -13.27 -19.81
N THR A 677 -11.85 -14.38 -20.05
CA THR A 677 -12.02 -15.62 -19.28
C THR A 677 -11.59 -15.47 -17.82
N VAL A 678 -10.54 -14.69 -17.55
CA VAL A 678 -10.05 -14.40 -16.19
C VAL A 678 -11.05 -13.51 -15.46
N PHE A 679 -11.54 -12.46 -16.14
CA PHE A 679 -12.58 -11.57 -15.63
C PHE A 679 -13.85 -12.34 -15.23
N GLU A 680 -14.34 -13.26 -16.06
CA GLU A 680 -15.55 -14.06 -15.76
C GLU A 680 -15.41 -14.99 -14.54
N LYS A 681 -14.18 -15.35 -14.14
CA LYS A 681 -13.94 -16.26 -13.03
C LYS A 681 -13.72 -15.52 -11.72
N GLU A 682 -12.62 -14.79 -11.61
CA GLU A 682 -12.11 -14.22 -10.35
C GLU A 682 -11.41 -12.86 -10.55
N GLY A 683 -11.36 -12.32 -11.78
CA GLY A 683 -10.71 -11.04 -12.10
C GLY A 683 -11.62 -9.81 -12.03
N PHE A 684 -12.77 -9.90 -11.37
CA PHE A 684 -13.76 -8.81 -11.31
C PHE A 684 -13.23 -7.57 -10.58
N GLU A 685 -12.46 -7.77 -9.50
CA GLU A 685 -11.92 -6.70 -8.65
C GLU A 685 -10.79 -5.91 -9.34
N TYR A 686 -10.10 -6.52 -10.33
CA TYR A 686 -8.97 -5.92 -11.05
C TYR A 686 -9.38 -5.21 -12.35
N PHE A 687 -10.65 -4.81 -12.47
CA PHE A 687 -11.11 -4.18 -13.71
C PHE A 687 -10.45 -2.82 -13.96
N THR A 688 -10.17 -2.07 -12.89
CA THR A 688 -9.42 -0.79 -12.97
C THR A 688 -8.07 -1.00 -13.64
N ASP A 689 -7.34 -2.07 -13.30
CA ASP A 689 -6.04 -2.40 -13.91
C ASP A 689 -6.17 -2.95 -15.34
N MET A 690 -7.28 -3.62 -15.65
CA MET A 690 -7.58 -4.06 -17.02
C MET A 690 -7.91 -2.89 -17.95
N MET A 691 -8.40 -1.77 -17.43
CA MET A 691 -8.92 -0.66 -18.23
C MET A 691 -7.89 -0.07 -19.21
N PRO A 692 -6.63 0.24 -18.83
CA PRO A 692 -5.60 0.68 -19.78
C PRO A 692 -5.36 -0.29 -20.94
N VAL A 693 -5.34 -1.60 -20.66
CA VAL A 693 -5.17 -2.63 -21.67
C VAL A 693 -6.37 -2.66 -22.63
N LEU A 694 -7.60 -2.63 -22.10
CA LEU A 694 -8.83 -2.63 -22.88
C LEU A 694 -8.94 -1.37 -23.75
N TYR A 695 -8.53 -0.22 -23.22
CA TYR A 695 -8.46 1.04 -23.94
C TYR A 695 -7.51 0.94 -25.16
N ASN A 696 -6.30 0.39 -24.99
CA ASN A 696 -5.35 0.21 -26.08
C ASN A 696 -5.90 -0.67 -27.21
N TYR A 697 -6.60 -1.77 -26.88
CA TYR A 697 -7.25 -2.62 -27.88
C TYR A 697 -8.27 -1.87 -28.76
N VAL A 698 -8.94 -0.84 -28.23
CA VAL A 698 -9.93 -0.05 -28.97
C VAL A 698 -9.26 1.04 -29.83
N ILE A 699 -8.25 1.72 -29.28
CA ILE A 699 -7.66 2.93 -29.89
C ILE A 699 -6.57 2.61 -30.91
N VAL A 700 -5.70 1.64 -30.64
CA VAL A 700 -4.47 1.39 -31.42
C VAL A 700 -4.76 0.71 -32.75
N ASP A 701 -5.59 -0.35 -32.77
CA ASP A 701 -6.04 -1.01 -34.01
C ASP A 701 -7.56 -1.21 -34.04
N THR A 702 -8.27 -0.08 -34.15
CA THR A 702 -9.74 -0.05 -34.24
C THR A 702 -10.28 -0.91 -35.39
N ASN A 703 -9.56 -1.07 -36.50
CA ASN A 703 -10.05 -1.85 -37.64
C ASN A 703 -9.99 -3.36 -37.35
N ALA A 704 -8.91 -3.85 -36.73
CA ALA A 704 -8.83 -5.24 -36.29
C ALA A 704 -9.81 -5.52 -35.14
N PHE A 705 -9.99 -4.58 -34.21
CA PHE A 705 -11.00 -4.67 -33.15
C PHE A 705 -12.41 -4.93 -33.72
N LEU A 706 -12.80 -4.14 -34.72
CA LEU A 706 -14.11 -4.23 -35.38
C LEU A 706 -14.27 -5.43 -36.33
N SER A 707 -13.17 -6.11 -36.67
CA SER A 707 -13.21 -7.25 -37.60
C SER A 707 -13.85 -8.50 -36.99
N ASN A 708 -13.86 -8.61 -35.65
CA ASN A 708 -14.40 -9.73 -34.90
C ASN A 708 -15.46 -9.24 -33.90
N GLU A 709 -16.72 -9.60 -34.13
CA GLU A 709 -17.84 -9.23 -33.25
C GLU A 709 -17.66 -9.73 -31.81
N ASN A 710 -16.91 -10.82 -31.61
CA ASN A 710 -16.64 -11.36 -30.27
C ASN A 710 -15.79 -10.40 -29.42
N HIS A 711 -14.91 -9.58 -30.01
CA HIS A 711 -14.11 -8.61 -29.26
C HIS A 711 -15.00 -7.52 -28.63
N ILE A 712 -15.95 -7.01 -29.43
CA ILE A 712 -16.94 -6.02 -28.99
C ILE A 712 -17.84 -6.62 -27.89
N LEU A 713 -18.28 -7.86 -28.09
CA LEU A 713 -19.14 -8.55 -27.14
C LEU A 713 -18.43 -8.81 -25.81
N ALA A 714 -17.16 -9.20 -25.84
CA ALA A 714 -16.37 -9.42 -24.63
C ALA A 714 -16.24 -8.14 -23.80
N MET A 715 -15.82 -7.02 -24.40
CA MET A 715 -15.72 -5.74 -23.70
C MET A 715 -17.06 -5.24 -23.16
N PHE A 716 -18.13 -5.36 -23.96
CA PHE A 716 -19.46 -5.00 -23.51
C PHE A 716 -19.93 -5.87 -22.34
N ASN A 717 -19.69 -7.17 -22.37
CA ASN A 717 -20.06 -8.08 -21.29
C ASN A 717 -19.30 -7.77 -19.99
N MET A 718 -18.02 -7.41 -20.07
CA MET A 718 -17.25 -6.99 -18.88
C MET A 718 -17.86 -5.72 -18.25
N ALA A 719 -18.05 -4.67 -19.05
CA ALA A 719 -18.69 -3.44 -18.59
C ALA A 719 -20.12 -3.68 -18.07
N LYS A 720 -20.87 -4.59 -18.71
CA LYS A 720 -22.22 -4.98 -18.29
C LYS A 720 -22.23 -5.66 -16.92
N THR A 721 -21.28 -6.56 -16.65
CA THR A 721 -21.21 -7.25 -15.36
C THR A 721 -20.92 -6.24 -14.24
N ILE A 722 -20.01 -5.30 -14.46
CA ILE A 722 -19.63 -4.28 -13.48
C ILE A 722 -20.78 -3.33 -13.19
N LEU A 723 -21.37 -2.73 -14.23
CA LEU A 723 -22.47 -1.78 -14.08
C LEU A 723 -23.77 -2.41 -13.55
N ASN A 724 -23.88 -3.74 -13.50
CA ASN A 724 -25.00 -4.44 -12.86
C ASN A 724 -24.69 -4.95 -11.46
N SER A 725 -23.41 -4.94 -11.06
CA SER A 725 -22.99 -5.36 -9.73
C SER A 725 -23.51 -4.40 -8.66
N ASP A 726 -23.59 -4.88 -7.42
CA ASP A 726 -23.97 -4.08 -6.26
C ASP A 726 -22.74 -3.49 -5.54
N ALA A 727 -21.54 -3.68 -6.09
CA ALA A 727 -20.30 -3.09 -5.60
C ALA A 727 -20.25 -1.61 -6.00
N GLU A 728 -20.30 -0.72 -5.00
CA GLU A 728 -20.24 0.74 -5.21
C GLU A 728 -18.78 1.22 -5.28
N ASP A 729 -18.02 0.68 -6.24
CA ASP A 729 -16.57 0.89 -6.36
C ASP A 729 -16.21 1.70 -7.62
N GLU A 730 -14.99 2.25 -7.68
CA GLU A 730 -14.48 3.06 -8.80
C GLU A 730 -14.54 2.34 -10.17
N SER A 731 -14.55 1.01 -10.16
CA SER A 731 -14.68 0.17 -11.36
C SER A 731 -15.89 0.52 -12.24
N GLU A 732 -16.99 0.97 -11.64
CA GLU A 732 -18.19 1.38 -12.40
C GLU A 732 -17.94 2.61 -13.28
N VAL A 733 -17.11 3.53 -12.80
CA VAL A 733 -16.74 4.77 -13.50
C VAL A 733 -15.89 4.43 -14.72
N TYR A 734 -14.88 3.55 -14.56
CA TYR A 734 -14.06 3.04 -15.66
C TYR A 734 -14.87 2.23 -16.68
N ALA A 735 -15.86 1.44 -16.23
CA ALA A 735 -16.73 0.69 -17.12
C ALA A 735 -17.58 1.61 -18.00
N ALA A 736 -18.13 2.69 -17.42
CA ALA A 736 -18.82 3.73 -18.18
C ALA A 736 -17.87 4.45 -19.15
N LYS A 737 -16.65 4.77 -18.72
CA LYS A 737 -15.62 5.39 -19.57
C LYS A 737 -15.24 4.50 -20.76
N LEU A 738 -15.10 3.19 -20.56
CA LEU A 738 -14.82 2.24 -21.65
C LEU A 738 -15.93 2.25 -22.70
N LEU A 739 -17.19 2.26 -22.28
CA LEU A 739 -18.33 2.34 -23.21
C LEU A 739 -18.32 3.66 -23.99
N GLU A 740 -18.00 4.78 -23.35
CA GLU A 740 -17.85 6.07 -24.02
C GLU A 740 -16.75 6.04 -25.08
N VAL A 741 -15.56 5.55 -24.74
CA VAL A 741 -14.42 5.43 -25.66
C VAL A 741 -14.80 4.57 -26.86
N MET A 742 -15.46 3.42 -26.64
CA MET A 742 -15.94 2.57 -27.73
C MET A 742 -16.93 3.29 -28.65
N VAL A 743 -17.86 4.09 -28.11
CA VAL A 743 -18.84 4.87 -28.87
C VAL A 743 -18.16 5.92 -29.74
N LEU A 744 -17.25 6.71 -29.16
CA LEU A 744 -16.57 7.80 -29.86
C LEU A 744 -15.59 7.29 -30.91
N GLN A 745 -14.77 6.29 -30.57
CA GLN A 745 -13.75 5.75 -31.47
C GLN A 745 -14.36 4.94 -32.63
N CYS A 746 -15.41 4.15 -32.35
CA CYS A 746 -16.04 3.28 -33.35
C CYS A 746 -17.31 3.88 -33.98
N SER A 747 -17.45 5.20 -33.96
CA SER A 747 -18.63 5.94 -34.41
C SER A 747 -19.10 5.49 -35.82
N GLY A 748 -20.38 5.15 -35.92
CA GLY A 748 -21.04 4.69 -37.16
C GLY A 748 -20.76 3.23 -37.56
N LYS A 749 -19.92 2.49 -36.81
CA LYS A 749 -19.58 1.08 -37.10
C LYS A 749 -20.16 0.10 -36.08
N ILE A 750 -20.52 0.56 -34.88
CA ILE A 750 -21.09 -0.26 -33.80
C ILE A 750 -22.59 0.01 -33.54
N ASP A 751 -23.29 0.64 -34.48
CA ASP A 751 -24.69 1.06 -34.34
C ASP A 751 -25.65 -0.07 -33.91
N ASN A 752 -25.34 -1.32 -34.24
CA ASN A 752 -26.13 -2.50 -33.85
C ASN A 752 -26.08 -2.79 -32.34
N CYS A 753 -24.99 -2.40 -31.65
CA CYS A 753 -24.77 -2.65 -30.22
C CYS A 753 -25.28 -1.51 -29.33
N LEU A 754 -25.44 -0.30 -29.89
CA LEU A 754 -25.89 0.90 -29.17
C LEU A 754 -27.22 0.73 -28.39
N PRO A 755 -28.23 -0.01 -28.88
CA PRO A 755 -29.45 -0.25 -28.09
C PRO A 755 -29.15 -0.91 -26.73
N SER A 756 -28.23 -1.87 -26.69
CA SER A 756 -27.85 -2.57 -25.46
C SER A 756 -27.03 -1.69 -24.52
N PHE A 757 -26.21 -0.79 -25.07
CA PHE A 757 -25.45 0.19 -24.27
C PHE A 757 -26.39 1.16 -23.56
N VAL A 758 -27.36 1.72 -24.31
CA VAL A 758 -28.36 2.64 -23.77
C VAL A 758 -29.24 1.97 -22.71
N GLU A 759 -29.68 0.73 -22.95
CA GLU A 759 -30.48 -0.02 -21.97
C GLU A 759 -29.71 -0.26 -20.66
N LEU A 760 -28.43 -0.66 -20.75
CA LEU A 760 -27.56 -0.89 -19.60
C LEU A 760 -27.36 0.39 -18.77
N VAL A 761 -26.95 1.47 -19.42
CA VAL A 761 -26.66 2.76 -18.77
C VAL A 761 -27.91 3.36 -18.13
N LEU A 762 -29.05 3.30 -18.80
CA LEU A 762 -30.32 3.78 -18.24
C LEU A 762 -30.77 2.93 -17.05
N ASN A 763 -30.65 1.60 -17.13
CA ASN A 763 -31.01 0.74 -16.00
C ASN A 763 -30.17 1.08 -14.76
N ARG A 764 -28.87 1.33 -14.90
CA ARG A 764 -28.02 1.76 -13.77
C ARG A 764 -28.38 3.16 -13.27
N LEU A 765 -28.63 4.13 -14.17
CA LEU A 765 -29.09 5.48 -13.79
C LEU A 765 -30.43 5.49 -13.04
N THR A 766 -31.29 4.49 -13.25
CA THR A 766 -32.56 4.35 -12.51
C THR A 766 -32.42 3.75 -11.11
N ARG A 767 -31.27 3.13 -10.79
CA ARG A 767 -30.94 2.70 -9.43
C ARG A 767 -30.43 3.88 -8.61
N LYS A 768 -30.29 3.72 -7.29
CA LYS A 768 -29.68 4.74 -6.44
C LYS A 768 -28.20 4.86 -6.84
N VAL A 769 -27.80 6.02 -7.35
CA VAL A 769 -26.40 6.34 -7.69
C VAL A 769 -25.86 7.25 -6.59
N ASN A 770 -24.95 6.73 -5.76
CA ASN A 770 -24.43 7.45 -4.60
C ASN A 770 -23.31 8.44 -4.98
N THR A 771 -22.50 8.13 -6.01
CA THR A 771 -21.39 8.97 -6.47
C THR A 771 -21.80 9.91 -7.60
N VAL A 772 -21.31 11.16 -7.54
CA VAL A 772 -21.57 12.15 -8.59
C VAL A 772 -20.83 11.78 -9.88
N ASP A 773 -19.61 11.23 -9.76
CA ASP A 773 -18.74 10.88 -10.89
C ASP A 773 -19.33 9.77 -11.77
N LEU A 774 -19.86 8.70 -11.16
CA LEU A 774 -20.55 7.64 -11.91
C LEU A 774 -21.76 8.21 -12.66
N ARG A 775 -22.54 9.08 -12.01
CA ARG A 775 -23.70 9.72 -12.64
C ARG A 775 -23.28 10.53 -13.87
N ILE A 776 -22.20 11.32 -13.76
CA ILE A 776 -21.66 12.10 -14.87
C ILE A 776 -21.19 11.18 -16.00
N MET A 777 -20.38 10.15 -15.71
CA MET A 777 -19.87 9.24 -16.74
C MET A 777 -20.99 8.48 -17.46
N LEU A 778 -22.02 8.03 -16.73
CA LEU A 778 -23.21 7.41 -17.35
C LEU A 778 -23.95 8.39 -18.26
N LEU A 779 -24.07 9.67 -17.86
CA LEU A 779 -24.61 10.72 -18.73
C LEU A 779 -23.73 10.94 -19.96
N GLN A 780 -22.40 10.92 -19.81
CA GLN A 780 -21.46 11.07 -20.93
C GLN A 780 -21.61 10.00 -21.99
N VAL A 781 -21.79 8.73 -21.61
CA VAL A 781 -22.06 7.66 -22.59
C VAL A 781 -23.29 8.01 -23.45
N LEU A 782 -24.37 8.51 -22.83
CA LEU A 782 -25.56 8.92 -23.57
C LEU A 782 -25.32 10.17 -24.44
N ILE A 783 -24.52 11.13 -23.97
CA ILE A 783 -24.14 12.33 -24.72
C ILE A 783 -23.24 11.96 -25.91
N ALA A 784 -22.30 11.03 -25.75
CA ALA A 784 -21.46 10.50 -26.81
C ALA A 784 -22.28 9.82 -27.91
N ILE A 785 -23.29 9.01 -27.53
CA ILE A 785 -24.21 8.39 -28.48
C ILE A 785 -25.06 9.46 -29.18
N LEU A 786 -25.52 10.49 -28.46
CA LEU A 786 -26.27 11.62 -29.03
C LEU A 786 -25.43 12.37 -30.07
N TYR A 787 -24.16 12.63 -29.77
CA TYR A 787 -23.24 13.31 -30.67
C TYR A 787 -22.95 12.48 -31.93
N CYS A 788 -22.74 11.16 -31.80
CA CYS A 788 -22.45 10.28 -32.92
C CYS A 788 -23.67 9.99 -33.82
N ASN A 789 -24.81 9.62 -33.22
CA ASN A 789 -26.02 9.28 -33.97
C ASN A 789 -27.30 9.68 -33.20
N PRO A 790 -27.72 10.96 -33.29
CA PRO A 790 -28.82 11.48 -32.49
C PRO A 790 -30.18 10.85 -32.83
N GLN A 791 -30.39 10.46 -34.09
CA GLN A 791 -31.63 9.80 -34.53
C GLN A 791 -31.78 8.41 -33.92
N LEU A 792 -30.69 7.66 -33.86
CA LEU A 792 -30.69 6.32 -33.30
C LEU A 792 -30.96 6.37 -31.79
N LEU A 793 -30.29 7.25 -31.04
CA LEU A 793 -30.54 7.42 -29.60
C LEU A 793 -32.01 7.73 -29.32
N LEU A 794 -32.60 8.73 -30.00
CA LEU A 794 -34.01 9.09 -29.78
C LEU A 794 -34.96 7.92 -30.11
N ASN A 795 -34.69 7.18 -31.19
CA ASN A 795 -35.49 6.00 -31.54
C ASN A 795 -35.38 4.88 -30.48
N ILE A 796 -34.21 4.69 -29.87
CA ILE A 796 -34.00 3.73 -28.78
C ILE A 796 -34.76 4.20 -27.53
N LEU A 797 -34.59 5.46 -27.13
CA LEU A 797 -35.27 6.05 -25.97
C LEU A 797 -36.79 5.99 -26.11
N MET A 798 -37.33 6.28 -27.30
CA MET A 798 -38.76 6.16 -27.59
C MET A 798 -39.27 4.71 -27.47
N LYS A 799 -38.49 3.72 -27.90
CA LYS A 799 -38.84 2.29 -27.76
C LYS A 799 -38.82 1.85 -26.30
N LEU A 800 -37.81 2.25 -25.54
CA LEU A 800 -37.69 1.96 -24.11
C LEU A 800 -38.79 2.64 -23.29
N GLN A 801 -39.23 3.84 -23.70
CA GLN A 801 -40.34 4.56 -23.07
C GLN A 801 -41.67 3.79 -23.13
N VAL A 802 -41.86 2.90 -24.11
CA VAL A 802 -43.05 2.03 -24.18
C VAL A 802 -43.11 1.05 -22.99
N ALA A 803 -41.98 0.75 -22.34
CA ALA A 803 -41.90 -0.11 -21.18
C ALA A 803 -42.19 0.60 -19.84
N VAL A 804 -42.10 1.94 -19.76
CA VAL A 804 -42.29 2.74 -18.54
C VAL A 804 -43.35 3.85 -18.77
N PRO A 805 -44.63 3.63 -18.47
CA PRO A 805 -45.73 4.49 -18.97
C PRO A 805 -45.87 5.89 -18.36
N ASN A 806 -45.14 6.22 -17.29
CA ASN A 806 -45.46 7.38 -16.43
C ASN A 806 -44.46 8.55 -16.48
N ALA A 807 -43.38 8.45 -17.24
CA ALA A 807 -42.41 9.56 -17.41
C ALA A 807 -41.77 9.53 -18.80
N SER A 808 -41.41 10.70 -19.33
CA SER A 808 -40.62 10.79 -20.56
C SER A 808 -39.14 10.58 -20.23
N ILE A 809 -38.62 9.39 -20.53
CA ILE A 809 -37.20 9.02 -20.29
C ILE A 809 -36.27 10.05 -20.95
N THR A 810 -36.58 10.47 -22.18
CA THR A 810 -35.82 11.49 -22.92
C THR A 810 -35.81 12.83 -22.21
N GLN A 811 -36.94 13.28 -21.64
CA GLN A 811 -36.98 14.54 -20.90
C GLN A 811 -36.28 14.43 -19.55
N HIS A 812 -36.37 13.28 -18.89
CA HIS A 812 -35.67 13.04 -17.63
C HIS A 812 -34.15 13.08 -17.83
N PHE A 813 -33.63 12.38 -18.86
CA PHE A 813 -32.21 12.43 -19.24
C PHE A 813 -31.73 13.87 -19.49
N ILE A 814 -32.43 14.63 -20.35
CA ILE A 814 -32.03 16.01 -20.69
C ILE A 814 -32.13 16.93 -19.47
N LYS A 815 -33.14 16.74 -18.61
CA LYS A 815 -33.29 17.54 -17.39
C LYS A 815 -32.17 17.25 -16.39
N GLN A 816 -31.83 15.98 -16.20
CA GLN A 816 -30.75 15.57 -15.30
C GLN A 816 -29.40 16.10 -15.80
N TRP A 817 -29.13 15.96 -17.11
CA TRP A 817 -27.90 16.46 -17.73
C TRP A 817 -27.73 17.98 -17.56
N ILE A 818 -28.78 18.76 -17.81
CA ILE A 818 -28.72 20.23 -17.68
C ILE A 818 -28.69 20.67 -16.22
N HIS A 819 -29.27 19.89 -15.30
CA HIS A 819 -29.20 20.15 -13.85
C HIS A 819 -27.79 19.92 -13.31
N ASP A 820 -27.13 18.84 -13.72
CA ASP A 820 -25.82 18.43 -13.19
C ASP A 820 -24.63 19.03 -13.96
N THR A 821 -24.87 20.07 -14.79
CA THR A 821 -23.84 20.65 -15.66
C THR A 821 -22.67 21.26 -14.88
N ASP A 822 -22.93 21.80 -13.69
CA ASP A 822 -21.92 22.35 -12.78
C ASP A 822 -21.00 21.28 -12.19
N CYS A 823 -21.43 20.02 -12.20
CA CYS A 823 -20.66 18.89 -11.72
C CYS A 823 -19.69 18.33 -12.80
N PHE A 824 -19.77 18.76 -14.07
CA PHE A 824 -18.81 18.34 -15.10
C PHE A 824 -17.46 19.03 -14.87
N VAL A 825 -16.48 18.30 -14.35
CA VAL A 825 -15.17 18.85 -13.98
C VAL A 825 -14.11 18.69 -15.08
N GLY A 826 -14.13 17.61 -15.86
CA GLY A 826 -13.10 17.37 -16.87
C GLY A 826 -13.15 18.31 -18.09
N CYS A 827 -12.00 18.56 -18.70
CA CYS A 827 -11.85 19.22 -20.00
C CYS A 827 -12.61 18.45 -21.09
N HIS A 828 -12.39 17.12 -21.16
CA HIS A 828 -13.09 16.24 -22.10
C HIS A 828 -14.61 16.28 -21.86
N ASP A 829 -15.00 16.11 -20.60
CA ASP A 829 -16.38 16.06 -20.13
C ASP A 829 -17.19 17.29 -20.56
N ARG A 830 -16.61 18.47 -20.31
CA ARG A 830 -17.23 19.74 -20.65
C ARG A 830 -17.30 19.93 -22.16
N LYS A 831 -16.24 19.54 -22.89
CA LYS A 831 -16.21 19.62 -24.35
C LYS A 831 -17.30 18.75 -24.98
N LEU A 832 -17.39 17.49 -24.59
CA LEU A 832 -18.40 16.57 -25.09
C LEU A 832 -19.82 17.05 -24.75
N SER A 833 -20.03 17.56 -23.53
CA SER A 833 -21.30 18.14 -23.12
C SER A 833 -21.71 19.33 -24.01
N VAL A 834 -20.80 20.27 -24.31
CA VAL A 834 -21.08 21.38 -25.23
C VAL A 834 -21.41 20.88 -26.64
N LEU A 835 -20.64 19.94 -27.18
CA LEU A 835 -20.89 19.36 -28.52
C LEU A 835 -22.23 18.62 -28.58
N GLY A 836 -22.59 17.90 -27.52
CA GLY A 836 -23.90 17.27 -27.36
C GLY A 836 -25.04 18.27 -27.39
N ILE A 837 -24.94 19.39 -26.65
CA ILE A 837 -25.96 20.44 -26.64
C ILE A 837 -26.09 21.08 -28.03
N CYS A 838 -24.97 21.34 -28.70
CA CYS A 838 -24.98 21.85 -30.08
C CYS A 838 -25.72 20.89 -31.01
N THR A 839 -25.42 19.59 -30.91
CA THR A 839 -26.07 18.54 -31.73
C THR A 839 -27.57 18.50 -31.47
N LEU A 840 -28.01 18.57 -30.20
CA LEU A 840 -29.42 18.63 -29.81
C LEU A 840 -30.15 19.84 -30.41
N LEU A 841 -29.47 21.00 -30.44
CA LEU A 841 -30.00 22.22 -31.04
C LEU A 841 -30.01 22.17 -32.57
N GLU A 842 -29.15 21.39 -33.22
CA GLU A 842 -29.09 21.23 -34.68
C GLU A 842 -30.20 20.31 -35.25
N MET A 843 -30.89 19.52 -34.42
CA MET A 843 -31.87 18.50 -34.85
C MET A 843 -33.16 19.02 -35.51
N GLY A 844 -33.41 20.34 -35.49
CA GLY A 844 -34.60 20.96 -36.10
C GLY A 844 -35.94 20.32 -35.65
N PRO A 845 -36.84 19.92 -36.58
CA PRO A 845 -38.17 19.39 -36.23
C PRO A 845 -38.15 17.99 -35.59
N GLN A 846 -37.00 17.31 -35.57
CA GLN A 846 -36.82 16.01 -34.92
C GLN A 846 -36.34 16.14 -33.46
N ARG A 847 -36.19 17.37 -32.96
CA ARG A 847 -35.79 17.66 -31.57
C ARG A 847 -36.88 17.24 -30.58
N PRO A 848 -36.54 16.62 -29.43
CA PRO A 848 -37.51 16.35 -28.36
C PRO A 848 -38.06 17.67 -27.76
N SER A 849 -39.20 17.62 -27.06
CA SER A 849 -39.75 18.81 -26.37
C SER A 849 -38.80 19.25 -25.26
N LEU A 850 -38.26 20.47 -25.40
CA LEU A 850 -37.30 21.09 -24.48
C LEU A 850 -37.93 22.20 -23.61
N ASP A 851 -39.26 22.38 -23.64
CA ASP A 851 -39.93 23.57 -23.12
C ASP A 851 -39.62 23.86 -21.63
N GLU A 852 -39.41 22.82 -20.82
CA GLU A 852 -39.06 22.95 -19.38
C GLU A 852 -37.59 23.29 -19.13
N VAL A 853 -36.68 22.87 -20.00
CA VAL A 853 -35.23 22.94 -19.80
C VAL A 853 -34.60 24.09 -20.60
N LEU A 854 -35.29 24.56 -21.63
CA LEU A 854 -34.90 25.66 -22.51
C LEU A 854 -34.32 26.89 -21.79
N PRO A 855 -34.90 27.42 -20.69
CA PRO A 855 -34.34 28.59 -20.01
C PRO A 855 -32.96 28.35 -19.38
N ASN A 856 -32.60 27.09 -19.09
CA ASN A 856 -31.35 26.74 -18.42
C ASN A 856 -30.23 26.32 -19.39
N ILE A 857 -30.54 26.01 -20.66
CA ILE A 857 -29.55 25.50 -21.63
C ILE A 857 -28.39 26.46 -21.88
N LEU A 858 -28.67 27.75 -22.18
CA LEU A 858 -27.59 28.73 -22.41
C LEU A 858 -26.80 29.05 -21.13
N PRO A 859 -27.43 29.28 -19.96
CA PRO A 859 -26.71 29.39 -18.69
C PRO A 859 -25.77 28.20 -18.43
N SER A 860 -26.25 26.97 -18.62
CA SER A 860 -25.44 25.75 -18.46
C SER A 860 -24.26 25.70 -19.44
N CYS A 861 -24.43 26.09 -20.71
CA CYS A 861 -23.33 26.21 -21.66
C CYS A 861 -22.26 27.22 -21.22
N LEU A 862 -22.67 28.36 -20.63
CA LEU A 862 -21.75 29.38 -20.14
C LEU A 862 -20.93 28.89 -18.94
N VAL A 863 -21.53 28.11 -18.03
CA VAL A 863 -20.83 27.43 -16.94
C VAL A 863 -19.78 26.46 -17.49
N LEU A 864 -20.13 25.64 -18.49
CA LEU A 864 -19.20 24.73 -19.15
C LEU A 864 -18.03 25.48 -19.81
N PHE A 865 -18.29 26.61 -20.48
CA PHE A 865 -17.24 27.40 -21.13
C PHE A 865 -16.31 28.12 -20.15
N ASP A 866 -16.79 28.54 -18.97
CA ASP A 866 -15.94 29.07 -17.90
C ASP A 866 -15.00 27.98 -17.36
N GLY A 867 -15.54 26.79 -17.11
CA GLY A 867 -14.76 25.62 -16.71
C GLY A 867 -13.73 25.20 -17.76
N LEU A 868 -14.13 25.13 -19.04
CA LEU A 868 -13.23 24.82 -20.15
C LEU A 868 -12.08 25.81 -20.27
N LYS A 869 -12.36 27.11 -20.11
CA LYS A 869 -11.32 28.14 -20.16
C LYS A 869 -10.26 27.89 -19.08
N LYS A 870 -10.69 27.66 -17.84
CA LYS A 870 -9.78 27.35 -16.71
C LYS A 870 -9.01 26.05 -16.93
N ALA A 871 -9.67 25.00 -17.41
CA ALA A 871 -9.03 23.72 -17.69
C ALA A 871 -7.96 23.81 -18.81
N TYR A 872 -8.23 24.59 -19.87
CA TYR A 872 -7.23 24.83 -20.92
C TYR A 872 -6.05 25.69 -20.44
N GLU A 873 -6.30 26.68 -19.56
CA GLU A 873 -5.23 27.47 -18.94
C GLU A 873 -4.34 26.57 -18.06
N ALA A 874 -4.93 25.74 -17.20
CA ALA A 874 -4.19 24.78 -16.38
C ALA A 874 -3.39 23.76 -17.21
N LYS A 875 -3.97 23.24 -18.30
CA LYS A 875 -3.28 22.31 -19.20
C LYS A 875 -2.11 22.97 -19.96
N ALA A 876 -2.25 24.25 -20.31
CA ALA A 876 -1.19 25.00 -20.97
C ALA A 876 -0.03 25.31 -20.00
N GLU A 877 -0.32 25.63 -18.74
CA GLU A 877 0.70 25.81 -17.70
C GLU A 877 1.47 24.49 -17.44
N GLY A 878 0.79 23.34 -17.39
CA GLY A 878 1.44 22.03 -17.28
C GLY A 878 2.26 21.61 -18.52
N GLU A 879 1.80 21.93 -19.74
CA GLU A 879 2.58 21.72 -20.98
C GLU A 879 3.81 22.66 -21.08
N GLU A 880 3.78 23.86 -20.48
CA GLU A 880 4.93 24.78 -20.41
C GLU A 880 5.94 24.39 -19.32
N GLU A 881 5.51 23.87 -18.18
CA GLU A 881 6.40 23.32 -17.15
C GLU A 881 7.11 22.04 -17.65
N SER A 882 6.41 21.14 -18.36
CA SER A 882 7.01 19.94 -18.97
C SER A 882 7.92 20.20 -20.18
N SER A 883 7.86 21.39 -20.79
CA SER A 883 8.75 21.77 -21.91
C SER A 883 9.86 22.74 -21.52
N SER A 884 9.84 23.26 -20.28
CA SER A 884 10.91 24.06 -19.69
C SER A 884 11.78 23.29 -18.70
N SER A 885 11.47 22.03 -18.41
CA SER A 885 12.28 21.09 -17.62
C SER A 885 13.51 20.55 -18.37
N ASP A 886 14.23 21.41 -19.09
CA ASP A 886 15.55 21.09 -19.63
C ASP A 886 16.66 21.98 -19.01
N ASP A 887 16.34 22.85 -18.05
CA ASP A 887 17.32 23.50 -17.18
C ASP A 887 16.61 24.01 -15.90
N ASP A 888 17.08 23.52 -14.74
CA ASP A 888 16.70 23.86 -13.35
C ASP A 888 15.57 23.02 -12.68
N GLU A 889 15.79 21.71 -12.55
CA GLU A 889 15.18 20.93 -11.45
C GLU A 889 15.94 21.21 -10.14
N GLU A 890 15.36 22.03 -9.25
CA GLU A 890 15.62 21.90 -7.82
C GLU A 890 14.91 20.62 -7.36
N GLU A 891 15.70 19.56 -7.10
CA GLU A 891 15.30 18.29 -6.49
C GLU A 891 14.45 18.50 -5.22
N ASP A 892 13.12 18.42 -5.33
CA ASP A 892 12.27 17.86 -4.27
C ASP A 892 12.05 16.38 -4.58
N GLY A 893 13.11 15.59 -4.31
CA GLY A 893 13.04 14.14 -4.35
C GLY A 893 12.22 13.62 -3.17
N GLU A 894 10.93 13.42 -3.39
CA GLU A 894 10.15 12.41 -2.65
C GLU A 894 10.77 11.04 -2.98
N VAL A 895 11.70 10.62 -2.12
CA VAL A 895 12.21 9.26 -2.10
C VAL A 895 11.05 8.37 -1.65
N LEU A 896 10.44 7.69 -2.61
CA LEU A 896 9.70 6.46 -2.40
C LEU A 896 10.66 5.46 -1.72
N SER A 897 10.60 5.39 -0.39
CA SER A 897 11.08 4.23 0.36
C SER A 897 9.85 3.47 0.86
N THR A 898 9.56 2.38 0.19
CA THR A 898 8.70 1.27 0.61
C THR A 898 9.18 0.77 1.97
N ASP A 899 8.47 1.10 3.04
CA ASP A 899 8.53 0.42 4.35
C ASP A 899 7.24 0.75 5.15
N ASP A 900 6.36 -0.24 5.26
CA ASP A 900 4.95 -0.17 5.71
C ASP A 900 4.70 0.09 7.22
N ASP A 901 5.66 0.67 7.96
CA ASP A 901 5.53 0.89 9.40
C ASP A 901 5.52 2.39 9.84
N ASP A 902 5.57 3.34 8.91
CA ASP A 902 5.58 4.80 9.19
C ASP A 902 4.20 5.51 9.10
N PHE A 903 3.10 4.76 8.89
CA PHE A 903 1.74 5.29 8.72
C PHE A 903 1.19 6.17 9.88
N ASP A 904 1.73 6.05 11.10
CA ASP A 904 1.19 6.77 12.27
C ASP A 904 1.81 8.18 12.47
N GLN A 905 2.93 8.53 11.81
CA GLN A 905 3.66 9.79 12.06
C GLN A 905 3.47 10.86 10.96
N MET A 906 3.28 10.46 9.70
CA MET A 906 3.02 11.39 8.59
C MET A 906 1.62 12.03 8.65
N ASN A 907 0.62 11.34 9.21
CA ASN A 907 -0.75 11.83 9.21
C ASN A 907 -0.92 13.14 10.02
N ASN A 908 -0.15 13.34 11.09
CA ASN A 908 -0.26 14.55 11.91
C ASN A 908 0.40 15.79 11.27
N GLU A 909 1.52 15.64 10.54
CA GLU A 909 2.18 16.76 9.86
C GLU A 909 1.45 17.13 8.55
N TYR A 910 0.84 16.14 7.87
CA TYR A 910 -0.07 16.33 6.74
C TYR A 910 -1.36 17.05 7.16
N LEU A 911 -2.05 16.60 8.22
CA LEU A 911 -3.24 17.24 8.78
C LEU A 911 -2.96 18.67 9.29
N GLU A 912 -1.79 18.92 9.90
CA GLU A 912 -1.41 20.26 10.40
C GLU A 912 -1.06 21.23 9.26
N ASN A 913 -0.45 20.75 8.17
CA ASN A 913 -0.21 21.54 6.96
C ASN A 913 -1.48 21.77 6.13
N LEU A 914 -2.38 20.79 6.01
CA LEU A 914 -3.70 20.96 5.41
C LEU A 914 -4.49 22.02 6.19
N SER A 915 -4.57 21.93 7.52
CA SER A 915 -5.32 22.91 8.33
C SER A 915 -4.82 24.36 8.16
N ARG A 916 -3.51 24.55 7.90
CA ARG A 916 -2.91 25.86 7.59
C ARG A 916 -3.19 26.33 6.16
N MET A 917 -3.31 25.42 5.19
CA MET A 917 -3.71 25.75 3.82
C MET A 917 -5.22 26.03 3.74
N THR A 918 -6.06 25.28 4.46
CA THR A 918 -7.52 25.47 4.56
C THR A 918 -7.87 26.83 5.20
N ALA A 919 -7.13 27.25 6.24
CA ALA A 919 -7.30 28.58 6.85
C ALA A 919 -6.88 29.75 5.95
N LYS A 920 -6.00 29.51 4.95
CA LYS A 920 -5.58 30.51 3.96
C LYS A 920 -6.50 30.57 2.73
N LYS A 921 -7.04 29.44 2.26
CA LYS A 921 -7.98 29.38 1.12
C LYS A 921 -9.41 29.82 1.50
N ALA A 922 -9.89 29.52 2.70
CA ALA A 922 -11.21 29.95 3.18
C ALA A 922 -11.36 31.48 3.36
N ALA A 923 -10.26 32.25 3.35
CA ALA A 923 -10.29 33.71 3.38
C ALA A 923 -10.41 34.36 1.99
N ALA A 924 -10.37 33.58 0.90
CA ALA A 924 -10.23 34.09 -0.47
C ALA A 924 -11.48 33.95 -1.36
N GLU A 925 -12.52 33.20 -0.96
CA GLU A 925 -13.66 32.91 -1.85
C GLU A 925 -15.02 33.26 -1.21
N ASP A 926 -15.57 34.41 -1.60
CA ASP A 926 -16.93 34.87 -1.26
C ASP A 926 -17.90 34.50 -2.40
N ILE A 927 -18.12 33.20 -2.63
CA ILE A 927 -19.09 32.69 -3.61
C ILE A 927 -20.15 31.85 -2.90
N THR A 928 -21.39 32.36 -2.90
CA THR A 928 -22.57 31.67 -2.38
C THR A 928 -23.02 30.55 -3.33
N VAL A 929 -22.78 29.29 -2.96
CA VAL A 929 -23.37 28.09 -3.58
C VAL A 929 -24.88 28.03 -3.26
N THR A 930 -25.74 27.92 -4.27
CA THR A 930 -27.21 28.01 -4.14
C THR A 930 -27.96 26.67 -4.01
N THR A 931 -27.25 25.55 -3.87
CA THR A 931 -27.84 24.21 -3.76
C THR A 931 -27.69 23.66 -2.34
N LYS A 932 -28.79 23.67 -1.57
CA LYS A 932 -28.90 22.88 -0.33
C LYS A 932 -29.15 21.42 -0.70
N ILE A 933 -28.09 20.63 -0.76
CA ILE A 933 -28.18 19.16 -0.79
C ILE A 933 -28.23 18.70 0.67
N SER A 934 -29.28 17.96 1.04
CA SER A 934 -29.42 17.38 2.37
C SER A 934 -28.61 16.10 2.45
N TYR A 935 -27.44 16.17 3.09
CA TYR A 935 -26.79 14.99 3.66
C TYR A 935 -27.68 14.49 4.82
N GLU A 936 -28.35 13.35 4.64
CA GLU A 936 -28.68 12.54 5.80
C GLU A 936 -27.36 11.93 6.25
N SER A 937 -26.93 12.31 7.46
CA SER A 937 -25.67 11.86 8.07
C SER A 937 -25.72 10.35 8.31
N ASP A 938 -25.01 9.60 7.47
CA ASP A 938 -24.32 8.41 7.92
C ASP A 938 -22.85 8.79 8.09
N ASP A 939 -22.40 8.72 9.34
CA ASP A 939 -21.04 9.01 9.77
C ASP A 939 -20.04 8.05 9.09
N ASN A 940 -19.35 8.52 8.05
CA ASN A 940 -18.08 7.99 7.57
C ASN A 940 -17.14 9.18 7.34
N ASP A 941 -15.94 9.08 7.93
CA ASP A 941 -14.87 10.09 7.96
C ASP A 941 -14.18 10.25 6.58
N ASP A 942 -14.89 10.70 5.54
CA ASP A 942 -14.33 10.99 4.20
C ASP A 942 -14.60 12.45 3.77
N GLU A 943 -14.27 13.43 4.62
CA GLU A 943 -14.44 14.86 4.28
C GLU A 943 -13.23 15.52 3.56
N ASP A 944 -12.24 14.76 3.06
CA ASP A 944 -11.07 15.33 2.36
C ASP A 944 -10.61 14.51 1.11
N TYR A 945 -11.53 13.88 0.36
CA TYR A 945 -11.22 13.42 -1.01
C TYR A 945 -11.53 14.54 -2.01
N MET A 946 -10.52 15.33 -2.39
CA MET A 946 -10.56 16.01 -3.68
C MET A 946 -10.23 14.94 -4.72
N PRO A 947 -11.17 14.55 -5.61
CA PRO A 947 -10.91 13.50 -6.58
C PRO A 947 -9.70 13.90 -7.43
N ASP A 948 -8.79 12.96 -7.64
CA ASP A 948 -7.67 13.12 -8.55
C ASP A 948 -8.22 13.35 -9.98
N GLU A 949 -8.43 14.61 -10.36
CA GLU A 949 -9.06 15.05 -11.61
C GLU A 949 -8.35 14.50 -12.88
N SER A 950 -7.15 13.91 -12.72
CA SER A 950 -6.23 13.52 -13.78
C SER A 950 -6.41 12.09 -14.31
N ALA A 951 -6.90 11.14 -13.50
CA ALA A 951 -6.79 9.72 -13.82
C ALA A 951 -7.71 9.27 -14.97
N ILE A 952 -8.93 9.81 -15.08
CA ILE A 952 -9.88 9.43 -16.14
C ILE A 952 -9.61 10.20 -17.44
N GLU A 953 -9.00 11.39 -17.35
CA GLU A 953 -8.65 12.20 -18.52
C GLU A 953 -7.49 11.63 -19.36
N CYS A 954 -6.72 10.69 -18.81
CA CYS A 954 -5.65 10.02 -19.56
C CYS A 954 -6.19 9.19 -20.74
N TYR A 955 -7.46 8.75 -20.68
CA TYR A 955 -8.13 8.00 -21.74
C TYR A 955 -8.65 8.91 -22.86
N ALA A 956 -7.71 9.50 -23.59
CA ALA A 956 -8.01 10.41 -24.68
C ALA A 956 -8.84 9.75 -25.80
N THR A 957 -9.74 10.50 -26.40
CA THR A 957 -10.57 10.04 -27.51
C THR A 957 -10.27 10.84 -28.78
N VAL A 958 -10.94 10.51 -29.90
CA VAL A 958 -10.85 11.30 -31.14
C VAL A 958 -11.14 12.78 -30.90
N LEU A 959 -12.01 13.10 -29.94
CA LEU A 959 -12.40 14.47 -29.63
C LEU A 959 -11.29 15.28 -28.97
N ASP A 960 -10.33 14.63 -28.32
CA ASP A 960 -9.23 15.27 -27.58
C ASP A 960 -7.98 15.47 -28.46
N SER A 961 -7.97 14.86 -29.65
CA SER A 961 -6.88 15.01 -30.61
C SER A 961 -6.70 16.47 -31.07
N LYS A 962 -5.44 16.91 -31.20
CA LYS A 962 -5.09 18.27 -31.69
C LYS A 962 -5.60 18.54 -33.12
N ASP A 963 -5.94 17.50 -33.87
CA ASP A 963 -6.47 17.54 -35.23
C ASP A 963 -8.01 17.36 -35.31
N CYS A 964 -8.71 17.37 -34.18
CA CYS A 964 -10.17 17.27 -34.16
C CYS A 964 -10.81 18.42 -34.98
N PRO A 965 -11.64 18.11 -36.00
CA PRO A 965 -12.24 19.13 -36.86
C PRO A 965 -13.35 19.94 -36.18
N ASP A 966 -13.89 19.44 -35.07
CA ASP A 966 -15.00 20.04 -34.31
C ASP A 966 -14.49 20.72 -33.03
N ASP A 967 -14.07 21.99 -33.15
CA ASP A 967 -13.82 22.84 -31.99
C ASP A 967 -15.14 23.29 -31.35
N GLU A 968 -15.25 23.13 -30.04
CA GLU A 968 -16.46 23.36 -29.26
C GLU A 968 -16.92 24.83 -29.27
N TYR A 969 -16.00 25.80 -29.28
CA TYR A 969 -16.33 27.23 -29.34
C TYR A 969 -16.81 27.61 -30.75
N ILE A 970 -16.12 27.11 -31.79
CA ILE A 970 -16.50 27.35 -33.19
C ILE A 970 -17.86 26.73 -33.50
N ARG A 971 -18.07 25.47 -33.10
CA ARG A 971 -19.33 24.74 -33.33
C ARG A 971 -20.48 25.46 -32.63
N PHE A 972 -20.35 25.77 -31.34
CA PHE A 972 -21.37 26.49 -30.59
C PHE A 972 -21.78 27.82 -31.23
N LYS A 973 -20.81 28.64 -31.64
CA LYS A 973 -21.09 29.90 -32.33
C LYS A 973 -21.83 29.70 -33.65
N ASN A 974 -21.40 28.73 -34.46
CA ASN A 974 -22.04 28.42 -35.74
C ASN A 974 -23.48 27.93 -35.52
N THR A 975 -23.70 27.03 -34.56
CA THR A 975 -25.03 26.53 -34.19
C THR A 975 -25.96 27.67 -33.76
N LEU A 976 -25.50 28.56 -32.87
CA LEU A 976 -26.33 29.68 -32.39
C LEU A 976 -26.63 30.71 -33.49
N SER A 977 -25.67 30.98 -34.37
CA SER A 977 -25.85 31.87 -35.54
C SER A 977 -26.75 31.26 -36.62
N ALA A 978 -26.71 29.94 -36.78
CA ALA A 978 -27.64 29.23 -37.65
C ALA A 978 -29.06 29.31 -37.09
N LEU A 979 -29.24 29.08 -35.79
CA LEU A 979 -30.53 29.16 -35.10
C LEU A 979 -31.16 30.55 -35.17
N SER A 980 -30.36 31.63 -35.10
CA SER A 980 -30.90 33.00 -35.27
C SER A 980 -31.51 33.22 -36.65
N THR A 981 -31.08 32.45 -37.64
CA THR A 981 -31.54 32.55 -39.03
C THR A 981 -32.65 31.54 -39.36
N SER A 982 -32.56 30.30 -38.85
CA SER A 982 -33.49 29.21 -39.15
C SER A 982 -34.71 29.18 -38.22
N GLU A 983 -34.51 29.36 -36.91
CA GLU A 983 -35.54 29.24 -35.87
C GLU A 983 -35.50 30.46 -34.91
N PRO A 984 -35.85 31.68 -35.38
CA PRO A 984 -35.70 32.91 -34.60
C PRO A 984 -36.51 32.94 -33.30
N ALA A 985 -37.63 32.21 -33.23
CA ALA A 985 -38.43 32.09 -32.02
C ALA A 985 -37.70 31.31 -30.90
N LEU A 986 -36.99 30.24 -31.26
CA LEU A 986 -36.20 29.44 -30.32
C LEU A 986 -34.95 30.21 -29.87
N TYR A 987 -34.27 30.88 -30.81
CA TYR A 987 -33.14 31.75 -30.48
C TYR A 987 -33.53 32.86 -29.51
N HIS A 988 -34.69 33.50 -29.72
CA HIS A 988 -35.20 34.51 -28.79
C HIS A 988 -35.52 33.90 -27.42
N ALA A 989 -36.14 32.71 -27.37
CA ALA A 989 -36.45 32.04 -26.12
C ALA A 989 -35.19 31.70 -25.31
N LEU A 990 -34.13 31.21 -25.96
CA LEU A 990 -32.84 30.91 -25.33
C LEU A 990 -32.14 32.19 -24.83
N THR A 991 -32.10 33.25 -25.63
CA THR A 991 -31.32 34.47 -25.32
C THR A 991 -32.04 35.47 -24.41
N SER A 992 -33.38 35.43 -24.36
CA SER A 992 -34.17 36.37 -23.56
C SER A 992 -34.07 36.17 -22.04
N VAL A 993 -33.65 34.98 -21.61
CA VAL A 993 -33.55 34.59 -20.19
C VAL A 993 -32.20 35.03 -19.57
N LEU A 994 -31.22 35.39 -20.40
CA LEU A 994 -29.87 35.75 -19.95
C LEU A 994 -29.82 37.12 -19.26
N ASP A 995 -29.12 37.19 -18.13
CA ASP A 995 -28.81 38.44 -17.45
C ASP A 995 -27.71 39.26 -18.18
N GLU A 996 -27.39 40.46 -17.69
CA GLU A 996 -26.37 41.31 -18.33
C GLU A 996 -24.96 40.71 -18.27
N ALA A 997 -24.61 40.01 -17.19
CA ALA A 997 -23.29 39.38 -17.01
C ALA A 997 -23.12 38.17 -17.94
N GLN A 998 -24.14 37.32 -18.05
CA GLN A 998 -24.19 36.17 -18.95
C GLN A 998 -24.15 36.59 -20.42
N LYS A 999 -24.77 37.73 -20.78
CA LYS A 999 -24.65 38.30 -22.13
C LYS A 999 -23.23 38.75 -22.45
N GLU A 1000 -22.52 39.33 -21.48
CA GLU A 1000 -21.12 39.71 -21.64
C GLU A 1000 -20.22 38.47 -21.78
N GLN A 1001 -20.45 37.44 -20.97
CA GLN A 1001 -19.77 36.15 -21.06
C GLN A 1001 -20.02 35.46 -22.41
N LEU A 1002 -21.26 35.46 -22.92
CA LEU A 1002 -21.59 34.91 -24.23
C LEU A 1002 -20.84 35.64 -25.37
N ASN A 1003 -20.72 36.96 -25.28
CA ASN A 1003 -19.94 37.74 -26.25
C ASN A 1003 -18.44 37.41 -26.17
N ALA A 1004 -17.91 37.17 -24.96
CA ALA A 1004 -16.52 36.73 -24.78
C ALA A 1004 -16.27 35.35 -25.40
N VAL A 1005 -17.19 34.39 -25.23
CA VAL A 1005 -17.14 33.07 -25.88
C VAL A 1005 -17.13 33.21 -27.41
N PHE A 1006 -17.93 34.11 -27.97
CA PHE A 1006 -17.97 34.36 -29.42
C PHE A 1006 -16.70 34.99 -29.97
N LEU A 1007 -16.06 35.88 -29.21
CA LEU A 1007 -14.77 36.46 -29.55
C LEU A 1007 -13.68 35.39 -29.56
N LEU A 1008 -13.66 34.52 -28.54
CA LEU A 1008 -12.70 33.43 -28.43
C LEU A 1008 -12.88 32.40 -29.56
N ALA A 1009 -14.13 32.10 -29.94
CA ALA A 1009 -14.45 31.27 -31.10
C ALA A 1009 -13.87 31.85 -32.41
N ASP A 1010 -13.96 33.17 -32.63
CA ASP A 1010 -13.37 33.82 -33.81
C ASP A 1010 -11.85 33.75 -33.81
N GLN A 1011 -11.22 33.93 -32.64
CA GLN A 1011 -9.77 33.82 -32.49
C GLN A 1011 -9.29 32.39 -32.79
N ARG A 1012 -9.94 31.37 -32.21
CA ARG A 1012 -9.61 29.96 -32.48
C ARG A 1012 -9.83 29.58 -33.94
N LYS A 1013 -10.90 30.07 -34.56
CA LYS A 1013 -11.15 29.87 -36.01
C LYS A 1013 -10.03 30.47 -36.87
N ALA A 1014 -9.62 31.70 -36.57
CA ALA A 1014 -8.51 32.34 -37.27
C ALA A 1014 -7.19 31.58 -37.09
N GLN A 1015 -6.94 31.00 -35.91
CA GLN A 1015 -5.77 30.15 -35.65
C GLN A 1015 -5.82 28.83 -36.44
N GLN A 1016 -6.96 28.14 -36.47
CA GLN A 1016 -7.14 26.93 -37.28
C GLN A 1016 -6.97 27.19 -38.77
N ASP A 1017 -7.56 28.27 -39.28
CA ASP A 1017 -7.41 28.67 -40.69
C ASP A 1017 -5.96 29.04 -41.02
N SER A 1018 -5.24 29.72 -40.10
CA SER A 1018 -3.81 30.00 -40.25
C SER A 1018 -2.97 28.71 -40.31
N LYS A 1019 -3.20 27.75 -39.41
CA LYS A 1019 -2.51 26.44 -39.41
C LYS A 1019 -2.79 25.64 -40.70
N ARG A 1020 -4.04 25.65 -41.18
CA ARG A 1020 -4.40 25.01 -42.47
C ARG A 1020 -3.71 25.68 -43.66
N ILE A 1021 -3.55 27.01 -43.64
CA ILE A 1021 -2.83 27.76 -44.68
C ILE A 1021 -1.32 27.45 -44.62
N GLU A 1022 -0.73 27.30 -43.43
CA GLU A 1022 0.66 26.86 -43.27
C GLU A 1022 0.88 25.43 -43.77
N GLN A 1023 0.02 24.48 -43.38
CA GLN A 1023 0.08 23.08 -43.84
C GLN A 1023 -0.13 22.92 -45.35
N SER A 1024 -0.83 23.87 -45.99
CA SER A 1024 -1.06 23.89 -47.45
C SER A 1024 0.01 24.68 -48.24
N GLY A 1025 1.10 25.12 -47.59
CA GLY A 1025 2.26 25.73 -48.24
C GLY A 1025 2.30 27.26 -48.23
N GLY A 1026 1.51 27.92 -47.38
CA GLY A 1026 1.52 29.37 -47.16
C GLY A 1026 0.69 30.19 -48.15
N TYR A 1027 0.55 31.50 -47.90
CA TYR A 1027 -0.20 32.40 -48.77
C TYR A 1027 0.44 32.53 -50.17
N SER A 1028 -0.23 31.98 -51.19
CA SER A 1028 0.13 32.23 -52.59
C SER A 1028 -0.28 33.65 -53.00
N PHE A 1029 0.62 34.62 -52.84
CA PHE A 1029 0.42 35.97 -53.36
C PHE A 1029 0.58 35.98 -54.89
N THR A 1030 -0.52 36.13 -55.63
CA THR A 1030 -0.47 36.52 -57.04
C THR A 1030 -0.07 38.00 -57.15
N VAL A 1031 1.21 38.26 -57.39
CA VAL A 1031 1.79 39.56 -57.79
C VAL A 1031 1.10 40.01 -59.11
N PRO A 1032 0.59 41.26 -59.25
CA PRO A 1032 1.38 42.47 -59.05
C PRO A 1032 0.62 43.63 -58.36
N ALA A 1033 1.06 44.02 -57.17
CA ALA A 1033 0.81 45.37 -56.66
C ALA A 1033 2.09 45.92 -56.02
N GLN A 1034 2.46 47.14 -56.41
CA GLN A 1034 3.72 47.80 -56.06
C GLN A 1034 3.82 48.07 -54.55
N VAL A 1035 4.95 47.66 -53.95
CA VAL A 1035 5.32 47.95 -52.56
C VAL A 1035 5.61 49.45 -52.41
N PRO A 1036 4.93 50.19 -51.49
CA PRO A 1036 5.26 51.58 -51.20
C PRO A 1036 6.58 51.69 -50.41
N THR A 1037 7.49 52.55 -50.85
CA THR A 1037 8.86 52.72 -50.33
C THR A 1037 8.98 53.53 -49.02
N THR A 1038 7.92 53.71 -48.23
CA THR A 1038 8.00 54.37 -46.92
C THR A 1038 6.96 53.83 -45.95
N PHE A 1039 7.40 53.01 -44.99
CA PHE A 1039 6.61 52.69 -43.80
C PHE A 1039 7.20 53.46 -42.61
N LYS A 1040 6.39 54.32 -41.99
CA LYS A 1040 6.70 54.97 -40.71
C LYS A 1040 6.13 54.08 -39.60
N PHE A 1041 6.98 53.58 -38.70
CA PHE A 1041 6.55 53.12 -37.38
C PHE A 1041 6.38 54.35 -36.48
N GLY A 1042 5.19 54.52 -35.91
CA GLY A 1042 4.86 55.68 -35.10
C GLY A 1042 3.97 55.34 -33.91
N SER A 1043 4.62 55.47 -32.74
CA SER A 1043 4.14 55.71 -31.37
C SER A 1043 3.23 54.69 -30.71
#